data_AF-A0A2G6GPY0-F1
#
_entry.id   AF-A0A2G6GPY0-F1
#
_cell.length_a   1.000
_cell.length_b   1.000
_cell.length_c   1.000
_cell.angle_alpha   90.00
_cell.angle_beta   90.00
_cell.angle_gamma   90.00
#
_symmetry.space_group_name_H-M   'P 1'
#
loop_
_entity.id
_entity.type
_entity.pdbx_description
1 polymer ?
#
loop_
_entity_poly.entity_id
_entity_poly.type
_entity_poly.pdbx_seq_one_letter_code
_entity_poly.pdbx_strand_id
1 'polypeptide(L)'
;MKMKYIKLKSIVLSSILILMLLSKGVFAQKEEVQMKMRAQWILSIMAGTTWDKSKEVQSPYYSVGVFSSKKEYNILKSLSAKKNVKGKAIKVFRYTDVEDLKPLHVIYVTKSEINFLPLIYSKFKGKSVLIISDRAKENAKYSVINFLPLTKSDKKFEIKTPIMKRQKVDFIVHIKKIGGDRDMLQEIYSSTSRKLVEEQNALRAQKKEMKEQQRLLDMQNERIKKQASDIVAKEGLITIKEQEILDQNQKLRGMQAEVIRKRMELEQNLSLLQAQGDSIEAQTQRMLKQQAEMDKASEILEQKQAEIKEIDERLGQSEMRGKFLQNIVYVFIVGGVLVFILLIGIVRSFIRNRKANRQLNRQYEAISSQKTEIENQSKELESANSELEKLSLVASETDNAVTLVDTEGNLEWVNAGFTRMYGYTLQLFRNEVGSNMLESSKNKDIKQVFEQIFKDKQTVSYQVKNKTRKGDDVWVQTTLTPILNDENEVVKFIAIDTDITEEKEFELELVKQKEHIEVQNEQIASSINYAKNIQQAILPLSKDMERFFESFVLFRPRDVVSGDFYWFVHRPAFDDNEEKLFMASVDCTGHGVPGAFMSMIGSRLLSEIVLEQKLDSPKDILEELDIKVKRALRQESTDNNDGMDVSLCMVAKEKKGYRLTYSGAKLDLYYCPHKENEIKILSSERRSIGGTTKKRTKIKFTDKEIHLQAGDTFWMITDGIIDQNNADRRRFGTPRLLESLDSVKDMPMSEQREIVAGVLDDYQGEEEQRDDITLLGFRFCNKW
;
A
#
# COMPACT_ATOMS: atom_id res chain seq x y z
N MET A 1 -87.46 -67.77 54.20
CA MET A 1 -86.40 -66.82 54.65
C MET A 1 -85.04 -67.46 54.96
N LYS A 2 -84.89 -68.75 55.30
CA LYS A 2 -83.58 -69.35 55.65
C LYS A 2 -82.61 -69.62 54.48
N MET A 3 -83.06 -69.71 53.23
CA MET A 3 -82.18 -69.95 52.07
C MET A 3 -81.50 -68.69 51.50
N LYS A 4 -81.95 -67.48 51.86
CA LYS A 4 -81.29 -66.21 51.49
C LYS A 4 -80.13 -65.83 52.41
N TYR A 5 -80.07 -66.37 53.63
CA TYR A 5 -79.03 -66.04 54.62
C TYR A 5 -77.69 -66.80 54.43
N ILE A 6 -77.73 -68.00 53.84
CA ILE A 6 -76.52 -68.81 53.60
C ILE A 6 -75.77 -68.35 52.33
N LYS A 7 -76.49 -67.92 51.29
CA LYS A 7 -75.86 -67.32 50.09
C LYS A 7 -75.20 -65.96 50.38
N LEU A 8 -75.70 -65.18 51.34
CA LEU A 8 -75.14 -63.87 51.68
C LEU A 8 -73.81 -63.98 52.47
N LYS A 9 -73.64 -64.97 53.36
CA LYS A 9 -72.37 -65.18 54.09
C LYS A 9 -71.23 -65.68 53.19
N SER A 10 -71.53 -66.53 52.20
CA SER A 10 -70.53 -67.02 51.23
C SER A 10 -70.03 -65.91 50.29
N ILE A 11 -70.92 -65.02 49.85
CA ILE A 11 -70.58 -63.88 48.99
C ILE A 11 -69.79 -62.81 49.76
N VAL A 12 -70.10 -62.56 51.04
CA VAL A 12 -69.36 -61.57 51.85
C VAL A 12 -67.96 -62.07 52.22
N LEU A 13 -67.77 -63.35 52.54
CA LEU A 13 -66.42 -63.90 52.84
C LEU A 13 -65.52 -63.94 51.60
N SER A 14 -66.06 -64.32 50.43
CA SER A 14 -65.33 -64.31 49.16
C SER A 14 -65.01 -62.89 48.69
N SER A 15 -65.90 -61.93 48.93
CA SER A 15 -65.66 -60.50 48.63
C SER A 15 -64.58 -59.90 49.53
N ILE A 16 -64.51 -60.25 50.81
CA ILE A 16 -63.44 -59.80 51.73
C ILE A 16 -62.09 -60.43 51.37
N LEU A 17 -62.07 -61.71 50.95
CA LEU A 17 -60.85 -62.38 50.49
C LEU A 17 -60.35 -61.79 49.16
N ILE A 18 -61.26 -61.45 48.24
CA ILE A 18 -60.95 -60.76 46.97
C ILE A 18 -60.51 -59.31 47.23
N LEU A 19 -61.10 -58.58 48.19
CA LEU A 19 -60.63 -57.25 48.60
C LEU A 19 -59.27 -57.31 49.31
N MET A 20 -58.97 -58.36 50.07
CA MET A 20 -57.64 -58.61 50.65
C MET A 20 -56.61 -59.02 49.59
N LEU A 21 -56.99 -59.77 48.56
CA LEU A 21 -56.12 -60.15 47.44
C LEU A 21 -55.88 -58.96 46.48
N LEU A 22 -56.90 -58.13 46.22
CA LEU A 22 -56.80 -56.89 45.44
C LEU A 22 -56.02 -55.80 46.19
N SER A 23 -56.22 -55.66 47.52
CA SER A 23 -55.40 -54.74 48.31
C SER A 23 -53.96 -55.21 48.45
N LYS A 24 -53.71 -56.53 48.61
CA LYS A 24 -52.34 -57.09 48.50
C LYS A 24 -51.73 -56.87 47.12
N GLY A 25 -52.51 -56.97 46.03
CA GLY A 25 -52.05 -56.69 44.67
C GLY A 25 -51.66 -55.23 44.45
N VAL A 26 -52.46 -54.28 44.95
CA VAL A 26 -52.19 -52.83 44.86
C VAL A 26 -51.04 -52.42 45.79
N PHE A 27 -50.95 -52.98 47.01
CA PHE A 27 -49.81 -52.77 47.90
C PHE A 27 -48.52 -53.41 47.35
N ALA A 28 -48.59 -54.61 46.76
CA ALA A 28 -47.44 -55.27 46.14
C ALA A 28 -46.96 -54.51 44.89
N GLN A 29 -47.86 -53.99 44.04
CA GLN A 29 -47.49 -53.11 42.93
C GLN A 29 -46.83 -51.82 43.43
N LYS A 30 -47.36 -51.20 44.49
CA LYS A 30 -46.80 -49.99 45.09
C LYS A 30 -45.41 -50.24 45.71
N GLU A 31 -45.21 -51.40 46.33
CA GLU A 31 -43.93 -51.77 46.94
C GLU A 31 -42.88 -52.15 45.87
N GLU A 32 -43.28 -52.86 44.81
CA GLU A 32 -42.40 -53.18 43.68
C GLU A 32 -41.93 -51.93 42.93
N VAL A 33 -42.81 -50.94 42.75
CA VAL A 33 -42.44 -49.63 42.19
C VAL A 33 -41.41 -48.91 43.08
N GLN A 34 -41.59 -48.94 44.40
CA GLN A 34 -40.62 -48.36 45.33
C GLN A 34 -39.26 -49.09 45.30
N MET A 35 -39.26 -50.42 45.18
CA MET A 35 -38.04 -51.21 45.01
C MET A 35 -37.30 -50.86 43.71
N LYS A 36 -38.02 -50.69 42.60
CA LYS A 36 -37.44 -50.25 41.31
C LYS A 36 -36.84 -48.84 41.41
N MET A 37 -37.53 -47.91 42.06
CA MET A 37 -37.01 -46.55 42.29
C MET A 37 -35.73 -46.55 43.13
N ARG A 38 -35.67 -47.34 44.20
CA ARG A 38 -34.45 -47.47 45.02
C ARG A 38 -33.30 -48.08 44.23
N ALA A 39 -33.56 -49.13 43.45
CA ALA A 39 -32.55 -49.73 42.61
C ALA A 39 -31.97 -48.72 41.60
N GLN A 40 -32.81 -47.86 41.00
CA GLN A 40 -32.35 -46.77 40.15
C GLN A 40 -31.50 -45.75 40.92
N TRP A 41 -31.91 -45.37 42.13
CA TRP A 41 -31.14 -44.45 42.97
C TRP A 41 -29.80 -45.00 43.41
N ILE A 42 -29.72 -46.29 43.77
CA ILE A 42 -28.45 -46.94 44.09
C ILE A 42 -27.47 -46.81 42.91
N LEU A 43 -27.94 -47.03 41.68
CA LEU A 43 -27.10 -46.89 40.48
C LEU A 43 -26.71 -45.42 40.22
N SER A 44 -27.62 -44.47 40.40
CA SER A 44 -27.33 -43.03 40.25
C SER A 44 -26.37 -42.51 41.32
N ILE A 45 -26.54 -42.94 42.56
CA ILE A 45 -25.64 -42.62 43.67
C ILE A 45 -24.27 -43.20 43.37
N MET A 46 -24.18 -44.47 42.97
CA MET A 46 -22.92 -45.12 42.59
C MET A 46 -22.20 -44.36 41.48
N ALA A 47 -22.93 -43.83 40.49
CA ALA A 47 -22.34 -43.03 39.41
C ALA A 47 -21.75 -41.69 39.89
N GLY A 48 -22.40 -41.05 40.87
CA GLY A 48 -21.93 -39.79 41.47
C GLY A 48 -21.07 -39.96 42.72
N THR A 49 -20.60 -41.17 43.01
CA THR A 49 -19.71 -41.49 44.13
C THR A 49 -18.26 -41.58 43.64
N THR A 50 -17.32 -41.04 44.41
CA THR A 50 -15.87 -41.19 44.20
C THR A 50 -15.29 -42.02 45.33
N TRP A 51 -14.55 -43.08 44.98
CA TRP A 51 -13.82 -43.92 45.93
C TRP A 51 -12.33 -43.56 45.92
N ASP A 52 -11.57 -44.13 46.85
CA ASP A 52 -10.11 -43.96 46.88
C ASP A 52 -9.48 -44.45 45.56
N LYS A 53 -8.79 -43.53 44.85
CA LYS A 53 -8.24 -43.73 43.50
C LYS A 53 -7.28 -44.92 43.40
N SER A 54 -6.63 -45.30 44.50
CA SER A 54 -5.67 -46.41 44.56
C SER A 54 -6.26 -47.79 44.21
N LYS A 55 -7.59 -47.96 44.30
CA LYS A 55 -8.28 -49.24 43.99
C LYS A 55 -9.32 -49.16 42.87
N GLU A 56 -9.89 -47.98 42.60
CA GLU A 56 -10.92 -47.76 41.54
C GLU A 56 -10.36 -48.03 40.12
N VAL A 57 -9.04 -47.85 39.93
CA VAL A 57 -8.35 -48.08 38.65
C VAL A 57 -8.19 -49.57 38.33
N GLN A 58 -8.04 -50.45 39.33
CA GLN A 58 -7.66 -51.86 39.13
C GLN A 58 -8.83 -52.81 38.76
N SER A 59 -10.09 -52.44 39.05
CA SER A 59 -11.23 -53.34 38.79
C SER A 59 -11.85 -53.14 37.40
N PRO A 60 -12.10 -54.20 36.61
CA PRO A 60 -12.72 -54.08 35.28
C PRO A 60 -14.25 -53.81 35.34
N TYR A 61 -14.86 -53.82 36.53
CA TYR A 61 -16.28 -53.57 36.73
C TYR A 61 -16.56 -52.92 38.10
N TYR A 62 -17.66 -52.19 38.22
CA TYR A 62 -18.20 -51.79 39.52
C TYR A 62 -19.01 -52.93 40.12
N SER A 63 -18.87 -53.17 41.42
CA SER A 63 -19.49 -54.30 42.12
C SER A 63 -20.47 -53.84 43.19
N VAL A 64 -21.70 -54.38 43.13
CA VAL A 64 -22.76 -54.09 44.09
C VAL A 64 -23.18 -55.38 44.79
N GLY A 65 -23.03 -55.44 46.11
CA GLY A 65 -23.58 -56.52 46.93
C GLY A 65 -24.95 -56.16 47.44
N VAL A 66 -25.93 -57.02 47.20
CA VAL A 66 -27.29 -56.90 47.72
C VAL A 66 -27.46 -57.93 48.83
N PHE A 67 -27.54 -57.46 50.07
CA PHE A 67 -27.75 -58.28 51.26
C PHE A 67 -29.26 -58.36 51.53
N SER A 68 -29.95 -59.32 50.88
CA SER A 68 -31.42 -59.31 50.80
C SER A 68 -32.15 -60.58 50.30
N SER A 69 -33.48 -60.48 50.30
CA SER A 69 -34.44 -61.33 49.59
C SER A 69 -34.18 -61.40 48.06
N LYS A 70 -34.62 -62.50 47.41
CA LYS A 70 -34.38 -62.75 45.97
C LYS A 70 -34.92 -61.65 45.04
N LYS A 71 -35.93 -60.88 45.46
CA LYS A 71 -36.63 -59.90 44.62
C LYS A 71 -35.82 -58.62 44.33
N GLU A 72 -35.29 -57.97 45.36
CA GLU A 72 -34.51 -56.72 45.20
C GLU A 72 -33.20 -56.95 44.45
N TYR A 73 -32.56 -58.11 44.68
CA TYR A 73 -31.42 -58.56 43.87
C TYR A 73 -31.77 -58.68 42.39
N ASN A 74 -32.88 -59.36 42.04
CA ASN A 74 -33.29 -59.55 40.64
C ASN A 74 -33.59 -58.20 39.96
N ILE A 75 -34.26 -57.29 40.66
CA ILE A 75 -34.54 -55.93 40.16
C ILE A 75 -33.24 -55.17 39.89
N LEU A 76 -32.30 -55.14 40.84
CA LEU A 76 -31.05 -54.42 40.65
C LEU A 76 -30.18 -55.05 39.55
N LYS A 77 -30.12 -56.39 39.48
CA LYS A 77 -29.39 -57.13 38.44
C LYS A 77 -29.94 -56.85 37.04
N SER A 78 -31.27 -56.83 36.88
CA SER A 78 -31.89 -56.53 35.58
C SER A 78 -31.65 -55.07 35.14
N LEU A 79 -31.69 -54.11 36.07
CA LEU A 79 -31.44 -52.70 35.77
C LEU A 79 -29.96 -52.40 35.50
N SER A 80 -29.05 -53.13 36.15
CA SER A 80 -27.61 -52.96 35.95
C SER A 80 -27.12 -53.55 34.63
N ALA A 81 -27.76 -54.60 34.11
CA ALA A 81 -27.37 -55.26 32.86
C ALA A 81 -27.43 -54.35 31.62
N LYS A 82 -28.21 -53.26 31.67
CA LYS A 82 -28.37 -52.29 30.58
C LYS A 82 -27.63 -50.96 30.82
N LYS A 83 -26.76 -50.87 31.83
CA LYS A 83 -26.11 -49.61 32.24
C LYS A 83 -24.62 -49.77 32.49
N ASN A 84 -23.87 -48.79 32.01
CA ASN A 84 -22.46 -48.59 32.36
C ASN A 84 -22.35 -47.39 33.31
N VAL A 85 -21.43 -47.46 34.26
CA VAL A 85 -21.11 -46.37 35.18
C VAL A 85 -19.65 -46.01 34.99
N LYS A 86 -19.37 -44.75 34.65
CA LYS A 86 -18.02 -44.24 34.34
C LYS A 86 -17.24 -45.17 33.36
N GLY A 87 -17.91 -45.62 32.30
CA GLY A 87 -17.32 -46.50 31.27
C GLY A 87 -17.15 -47.99 31.64
N LYS A 88 -17.44 -48.40 32.89
CA LYS A 88 -17.30 -49.80 33.35
C LYS A 88 -18.66 -50.48 33.52
N ALA A 89 -18.70 -51.78 33.25
CA ALA A 89 -19.89 -52.62 33.49
C ALA A 89 -20.17 -52.79 35.00
N ILE A 90 -21.41 -53.13 35.36
CA ILE A 90 -21.85 -53.29 36.75
C ILE A 90 -22.15 -54.77 37.03
N LYS A 91 -21.47 -55.37 38.01
CA LYS A 91 -21.77 -56.72 38.51
C LYS A 91 -22.50 -56.67 39.84
N VAL A 92 -23.66 -57.32 39.89
CA VAL A 92 -24.50 -57.39 41.09
C VAL A 92 -24.39 -58.79 41.69
N PHE A 93 -24.08 -58.86 42.98
CA PHE A 93 -23.94 -60.10 43.76
C PHE A 93 -25.00 -60.14 44.86
N ARG A 94 -25.51 -61.34 45.16
CA ARG A 94 -26.45 -61.56 46.27
C ARG A 94 -25.71 -62.22 47.42
N TYR A 95 -25.97 -61.75 48.64
CA TYR A 95 -25.43 -62.32 49.86
C TYR A 95 -26.56 -62.58 50.87
N THR A 96 -26.42 -63.67 51.63
CA THR A 96 -27.30 -64.03 52.76
C THR A 96 -26.52 -64.20 54.06
N ASP A 97 -25.21 -64.37 53.98
CA ASP A 97 -24.30 -64.44 55.12
C ASP A 97 -23.27 -63.29 55.03
N VAL A 98 -22.97 -62.69 56.17
CA VAL A 98 -21.99 -61.60 56.28
C VAL A 98 -20.57 -62.14 56.03
N GLU A 99 -20.31 -63.41 56.32
CA GLU A 99 -18.99 -64.01 56.10
C GLU A 99 -18.62 -64.10 54.62
N ASP A 100 -19.60 -64.31 53.75
CA ASP A 100 -19.41 -64.43 52.30
C ASP A 100 -19.14 -63.09 51.58
N LEU A 101 -19.31 -61.95 52.27
CA LEU A 101 -19.16 -60.62 51.66
C LEU A 101 -17.72 -60.36 51.19
N LYS A 102 -17.57 -60.25 49.87
CA LYS A 102 -16.31 -59.90 49.17
C LYS A 102 -16.02 -58.39 49.23
N PRO A 103 -14.81 -57.93 48.85
CA PRO A 103 -14.53 -56.50 48.67
C PRO A 103 -15.37 -55.92 47.52
N LEU A 104 -16.36 -55.09 47.87
CA LEU A 104 -17.35 -54.53 46.94
C LEU A 104 -17.29 -53.00 46.95
N HIS A 105 -17.78 -52.35 45.89
CA HIS A 105 -17.85 -50.88 45.85
C HIS A 105 -19.07 -50.34 46.59
N VAL A 106 -20.21 -51.04 46.47
CA VAL A 106 -21.47 -50.71 47.14
C VAL A 106 -22.02 -51.94 47.83
N ILE A 107 -22.49 -51.79 49.07
CA ILE A 107 -23.26 -52.81 49.78
C ILE A 107 -24.63 -52.21 50.12
N TYR A 108 -25.69 -52.80 49.60
CA TYR A 108 -27.07 -52.43 49.89
C TYR A 108 -27.70 -53.46 50.84
N VAL A 109 -28.10 -52.99 52.03
CA VAL A 109 -28.75 -53.80 53.07
C VAL A 109 -30.24 -53.45 53.11
N THR A 110 -31.08 -54.45 52.88
CA THR A 110 -32.52 -54.25 52.77
C THR A 110 -33.18 -54.19 54.14
N LYS A 111 -34.41 -53.67 54.19
CA LYS A 111 -35.16 -53.51 55.45
C LYS A 111 -35.27 -54.82 56.24
N SER A 112 -35.41 -55.96 55.57
CA SER A 112 -35.51 -57.28 56.21
C SER A 112 -34.22 -57.72 56.92
N GLU A 113 -33.07 -57.26 56.43
CA GLU A 113 -31.74 -57.68 56.91
C GLU A 113 -31.03 -56.60 57.72
N ILE A 114 -31.77 -55.58 58.18
CA ILE A 114 -31.18 -54.39 58.80
C ILE A 114 -30.45 -54.67 60.13
N ASN A 115 -30.73 -55.81 60.75
CA ASN A 115 -30.06 -56.26 61.97
C ASN A 115 -28.60 -56.65 61.75
N PHE A 116 -28.22 -56.99 60.50
CA PHE A 116 -26.84 -57.32 60.14
C PHE A 116 -26.00 -56.08 59.81
N LEU A 117 -26.62 -54.90 59.68
CA LEU A 117 -25.94 -53.67 59.30
C LEU A 117 -24.75 -53.28 60.22
N PRO A 118 -24.81 -53.44 61.57
CA PRO A 118 -23.66 -53.20 62.44
C PRO A 118 -22.49 -54.16 62.17
N LEU A 119 -22.78 -55.43 61.90
CA LEU A 119 -21.77 -56.46 61.61
C LEU A 119 -21.09 -56.19 60.25
N ILE A 120 -21.88 -55.85 59.24
CA ILE A 120 -21.40 -55.44 57.91
C ILE A 120 -20.53 -54.18 58.03
N TYR A 121 -20.98 -53.18 58.79
CA TYR A 121 -20.19 -51.96 59.03
C TYR A 121 -18.85 -52.28 59.69
N SER A 122 -18.82 -53.16 60.70
CA SER A 122 -17.59 -53.58 61.38
C SER A 122 -16.60 -54.21 60.39
N LYS A 123 -17.05 -55.13 59.52
CA LYS A 123 -16.22 -55.82 58.52
C LYS A 123 -15.58 -54.88 57.47
N PHE A 124 -16.25 -53.77 57.17
CA PHE A 124 -15.82 -52.79 56.16
C PHE A 124 -15.43 -51.41 56.73
N LYS A 125 -15.26 -51.29 58.05
CA LYS A 125 -14.82 -50.06 58.69
C LYS A 125 -13.43 -49.65 58.18
N GLY A 126 -13.28 -48.40 57.75
CA GLY A 126 -12.04 -47.87 57.19
C GLY A 126 -11.71 -48.32 55.76
N LYS A 127 -12.55 -49.15 55.14
CA LYS A 127 -12.43 -49.55 53.73
C LYS A 127 -13.28 -48.62 52.85
N SER A 128 -12.83 -48.40 51.61
CA SER A 128 -13.53 -47.63 50.58
C SER A 128 -14.74 -48.37 50.01
N VAL A 129 -15.77 -48.55 50.84
CA VAL A 129 -17.02 -49.24 50.50
C VAL A 129 -18.19 -48.36 50.87
N LEU A 130 -19.11 -48.13 49.93
CA LEU A 130 -20.33 -47.37 50.19
C LEU A 130 -21.41 -48.29 50.75
N ILE A 131 -21.74 -48.13 52.03
CA ILE A 131 -22.83 -48.89 52.67
C ILE A 131 -24.13 -48.08 52.58
N ILE A 132 -25.14 -48.68 51.96
CA ILE A 132 -26.49 -48.13 51.78
C ILE A 132 -27.48 -49.01 52.54
N SER A 133 -28.36 -48.43 53.36
CA SER A 133 -29.41 -49.14 54.07
C SER A 133 -30.80 -48.69 53.65
N ASP A 134 -31.78 -49.59 53.74
CA ASP A 134 -33.19 -49.27 53.53
C ASP A 134 -33.96 -49.16 54.85
N ARG A 135 -34.46 -47.94 55.17
CA ARG A 135 -35.32 -47.66 56.32
C ARG A 135 -34.74 -48.12 57.66
N ALA A 136 -33.42 -48.01 57.82
CA ALA A 136 -32.78 -48.23 59.10
C ALA A 136 -33.24 -47.14 60.08
N LYS A 137 -33.70 -47.51 61.27
CA LYS A 137 -33.99 -46.55 62.35
C LYS A 137 -32.73 -46.38 63.20
N GLU A 138 -32.62 -47.14 64.28
CA GLU A 138 -31.50 -47.10 65.22
C GLU A 138 -30.17 -47.53 64.60
N ASN A 139 -30.23 -48.41 63.59
CA ASN A 139 -29.05 -48.88 62.86
C ASN A 139 -28.60 -47.94 61.73
N ALA A 140 -29.29 -46.82 61.45
CA ALA A 140 -28.91 -45.88 60.40
C ALA A 140 -27.52 -45.26 60.60
N LYS A 141 -26.99 -45.29 61.82
CA LYS A 141 -25.62 -44.87 62.17
C LYS A 141 -24.51 -45.80 61.65
N TYR A 142 -24.86 -46.87 60.93
CA TYR A 142 -23.91 -47.84 60.38
C TYR A 142 -23.89 -47.86 58.85
N SER A 143 -24.63 -46.95 58.19
CA SER A 143 -24.62 -46.76 56.74
C SER A 143 -24.30 -45.31 56.37
N VAL A 144 -23.70 -45.11 55.20
CA VAL A 144 -23.42 -43.77 54.67
C VAL A 144 -24.70 -43.14 54.14
N ILE A 145 -25.55 -43.96 53.51
CA ILE A 145 -26.85 -43.54 53.00
C ILE A 145 -27.92 -44.42 53.63
N ASN A 146 -28.96 -43.78 54.16
CA ASN A 146 -30.16 -44.46 54.63
C ASN A 146 -31.37 -43.99 53.82
N PHE A 147 -32.02 -44.89 53.08
CA PHE A 147 -33.26 -44.57 52.36
C PHE A 147 -34.40 -44.36 53.35
N LEU A 148 -35.16 -43.28 53.14
CA LEU A 148 -36.31 -42.93 53.96
C LEU A 148 -37.60 -43.48 53.35
N PRO A 149 -38.69 -43.62 54.14
CA PRO A 149 -40.00 -43.94 53.59
C PRO A 149 -40.44 -42.86 52.58
N LEU A 150 -40.80 -43.29 51.37
CA LEU A 150 -41.32 -42.44 50.30
C LEU A 150 -42.73 -41.93 50.67
N THR A 151 -42.77 -40.90 51.50
CA THR A 151 -43.96 -40.11 51.89
C THR A 151 -43.84 -38.71 51.29
N LYS A 152 -44.82 -37.80 51.47
CA LYS A 152 -44.86 -36.41 50.94
C LYS A 152 -43.69 -35.49 51.40
N SER A 153 -42.61 -36.04 51.97
CA SER A 153 -41.39 -35.33 52.35
C SER A 153 -40.43 -35.23 51.16
N ASP A 154 -39.83 -34.06 50.94
CA ASP A 154 -38.84 -33.82 49.88
C ASP A 154 -37.53 -34.61 50.04
N LYS A 155 -37.24 -35.11 51.26
CA LYS A 155 -36.03 -35.90 51.54
C LYS A 155 -36.23 -37.38 51.21
N LYS A 156 -35.49 -37.85 50.19
CA LYS A 156 -35.54 -39.23 49.65
C LYS A 156 -34.60 -40.21 50.37
N PHE A 157 -33.50 -39.71 50.90
CA PHE A 157 -32.52 -40.44 51.70
C PHE A 157 -31.70 -39.47 52.56
N GLU A 158 -31.05 -39.99 53.58
CA GLU A 158 -30.19 -39.24 54.49
C GLU A 158 -28.72 -39.63 54.29
N ILE A 159 -27.81 -38.65 54.21
CA ILE A 159 -26.37 -38.87 54.14
C ILE A 159 -25.73 -38.65 55.51
N LYS A 160 -24.95 -39.62 55.99
CA LYS A 160 -24.21 -39.54 57.26
C LYS A 160 -22.75 -39.15 57.03
N THR A 161 -22.46 -37.86 57.04
CA THR A 161 -21.13 -37.27 56.78
C THR A 161 -19.98 -37.86 57.64
N PRO A 162 -20.16 -38.14 58.94
CA PRO A 162 -19.07 -38.74 59.75
C PRO A 162 -18.66 -40.14 59.27
N ILE A 163 -19.61 -40.92 58.75
CA ILE A 163 -19.37 -42.27 58.25
C ILE A 163 -18.78 -42.21 56.84
N MET A 164 -19.29 -41.29 56.01
CA MET A 164 -18.79 -41.00 54.67
C MET A 164 -17.28 -40.72 54.68
N LYS A 165 -16.82 -39.81 55.56
CA LYS A 165 -15.39 -39.50 55.73
C LYS A 165 -14.60 -40.71 56.22
N ARG A 166 -15.11 -41.48 57.19
CA ARG A 166 -14.44 -42.69 57.73
C ARG A 166 -14.32 -43.83 56.71
N GLN A 167 -15.25 -43.93 55.77
CA GLN A 167 -15.19 -44.91 54.67
C GLN A 167 -14.44 -44.38 53.45
N LYS A 168 -13.84 -43.17 53.49
CA LYS A 168 -13.09 -42.59 52.37
C LYS A 168 -13.90 -42.58 51.05
N VAL A 169 -15.17 -42.24 51.15
CA VAL A 169 -16.10 -42.09 50.02
C VAL A 169 -16.52 -40.63 49.94
N ASP A 170 -16.67 -40.07 48.73
CA ASP A 170 -17.23 -38.72 48.56
C ASP A 170 -18.28 -38.68 47.43
N PHE A 171 -19.12 -37.65 47.42
CA PHE A 171 -20.20 -37.46 46.44
C PHE A 171 -20.10 -36.14 45.67
N ILE A 172 -20.58 -36.15 44.43
CA ILE A 172 -20.78 -34.92 43.64
C ILE A 172 -21.78 -33.97 44.32
N VAL A 173 -21.62 -32.67 44.07
CA VAL A 173 -22.38 -31.58 44.71
C VAL A 173 -23.91 -31.79 44.63
N HIS A 174 -24.41 -32.34 43.52
CA HIS A 174 -25.84 -32.58 43.34
C HIS A 174 -26.40 -33.63 44.31
N ILE A 175 -25.66 -34.70 44.63
CA ILE A 175 -26.08 -35.74 45.58
C ILE A 175 -26.07 -35.19 47.01
N LYS A 176 -25.07 -34.37 47.36
CA LYS A 176 -24.97 -33.69 48.66
C LYS A 176 -26.15 -32.73 48.90
N LYS A 177 -26.64 -32.05 47.86
CA LYS A 177 -27.83 -31.18 47.93
C LYS A 177 -29.14 -31.94 48.17
N ILE A 178 -29.27 -33.17 47.64
CA ILE A 178 -30.50 -33.97 47.76
C ILE A 178 -30.60 -34.69 49.12
N GLY A 179 -29.47 -34.99 49.77
CA GLY A 179 -29.41 -35.77 51.01
C GLY A 179 -28.82 -35.07 52.24
N GLY A 180 -28.48 -33.78 52.16
CA GLY A 180 -27.78 -33.01 53.20
C GLY A 180 -28.62 -32.58 54.41
N ASP A 181 -27.93 -32.31 55.52
CA ASP A 181 -28.50 -31.84 56.78
C ASP A 181 -28.69 -30.31 56.82
N ARG A 182 -29.56 -29.83 57.71
CA ARG A 182 -30.09 -28.46 57.81
C ARG A 182 -29.00 -27.40 58.01
N ASP A 183 -27.92 -27.74 58.69
CA ASP A 183 -26.81 -26.82 58.97
C ASP A 183 -25.94 -26.54 57.73
N MET A 184 -25.77 -27.53 56.85
CA MET A 184 -25.06 -27.38 55.57
C MET A 184 -25.86 -26.51 54.58
N LEU A 185 -27.19 -26.58 54.64
CA LEU A 185 -28.07 -25.77 53.79
C LEU A 185 -27.99 -24.29 54.16
N GLN A 186 -27.83 -23.95 55.44
CA GLN A 186 -27.77 -22.56 55.91
C GLN A 186 -26.47 -21.88 55.49
N GLU A 187 -25.34 -22.57 55.60
CA GLU A 187 -24.02 -22.07 55.20
C GLU A 187 -23.88 -21.94 53.66
N ILE A 188 -24.41 -22.91 52.91
CA ILE A 188 -24.50 -22.85 51.45
C ILE A 188 -25.49 -21.78 51.01
N TYR A 189 -26.64 -21.58 51.68
CA TYR A 189 -27.56 -20.49 51.33
C TYR A 189 -26.91 -19.12 51.52
N SER A 190 -26.26 -18.86 52.66
CA SER A 190 -25.64 -17.56 52.93
C SER A 190 -24.48 -17.23 51.98
N SER A 191 -23.69 -18.22 51.56
CA SER A 191 -22.60 -18.04 50.60
C SER A 191 -23.08 -17.98 49.15
N THR A 192 -24.11 -18.76 48.80
CA THR A 192 -24.71 -18.75 47.45
C THR A 192 -25.56 -17.51 47.24
N SER A 193 -26.29 -17.02 48.24
CA SER A 193 -27.07 -15.77 48.13
C SER A 193 -26.19 -14.54 47.94
N ARG A 194 -25.02 -14.48 48.60
CA ARG A 194 -24.03 -13.42 48.34
C ARG A 194 -23.47 -13.49 46.93
N LYS A 195 -23.00 -14.67 46.50
CA LYS A 195 -22.49 -14.88 45.13
C LYS A 195 -23.56 -14.65 44.05
N LEU A 196 -24.81 -15.00 44.31
CA LEU A 196 -25.92 -14.81 43.38
C LEU A 196 -26.26 -13.32 43.20
N VAL A 197 -26.17 -12.51 44.28
CA VAL A 197 -26.36 -11.06 44.20
C VAL A 197 -25.20 -10.41 43.45
N GLU A 198 -23.96 -10.85 43.69
CA GLU A 198 -22.78 -10.40 42.95
C GLU A 198 -22.87 -10.78 41.46
N GLU A 199 -23.23 -12.02 41.13
CA GLU A 199 -23.44 -12.48 39.75
C GLU A 199 -24.63 -11.77 39.08
N GLN A 200 -25.73 -11.50 39.79
CA GLN A 200 -26.86 -10.75 39.22
C GLN A 200 -26.50 -9.29 38.93
N ASN A 201 -25.69 -8.67 39.79
CA ASN A 201 -25.20 -7.32 39.57
C ASN A 201 -24.20 -7.27 38.42
N ALA A 202 -23.28 -8.24 38.34
CA ALA A 202 -22.36 -8.40 37.20
C ALA A 202 -23.13 -8.63 35.89
N LEU A 203 -24.13 -9.50 35.88
CA LEU A 203 -24.96 -9.77 34.70
C LEU A 203 -25.79 -8.54 34.27
N ARG A 204 -26.25 -7.72 35.22
CA ARG A 204 -26.93 -6.45 34.92
C ARG A 204 -25.98 -5.42 34.32
N ALA A 205 -24.76 -5.31 34.83
CA ALA A 205 -23.72 -4.46 34.25
C ALA A 205 -23.38 -4.91 32.81
N GLN A 206 -23.14 -6.22 32.63
CA GLN A 206 -22.82 -6.80 31.32
C GLN A 206 -23.95 -6.61 30.31
N LYS A 207 -25.23 -6.75 30.72
CA LYS A 207 -26.38 -6.47 29.86
C LYS A 207 -26.49 -4.99 29.48
N LYS A 208 -26.12 -4.07 30.38
CA LYS A 208 -26.12 -2.63 30.09
C LYS A 208 -25.03 -2.30 29.06
N GLU A 209 -23.84 -2.85 29.25
CA GLU A 209 -22.69 -2.68 28.36
C GLU A 209 -22.96 -3.28 26.96
N MET A 210 -23.55 -4.47 26.89
CA MET A 210 -23.96 -5.11 25.64
C MET A 210 -25.02 -4.28 24.89
N LYS A 211 -25.91 -3.59 25.62
CA LYS A 211 -26.93 -2.71 25.02
C LYS A 211 -26.31 -1.43 24.47
N GLU A 212 -25.28 -0.90 25.13
CA GLU A 212 -24.49 0.24 24.65
C GLU A 212 -23.70 -0.14 23.38
N GLN A 213 -23.06 -1.31 23.38
CA GLN A 213 -22.36 -1.87 22.23
C GLN A 213 -23.30 -2.08 21.05
N GLN A 214 -24.49 -2.65 21.28
CA GLN A 214 -25.49 -2.81 20.21
C GLN A 214 -25.89 -1.46 19.60
N ARG A 215 -26.08 -0.43 20.43
CA ARG A 215 -26.42 0.92 19.96
C ARG A 215 -25.29 1.53 19.14
N LEU A 216 -24.03 1.28 19.52
CA LEU A 216 -22.86 1.71 18.77
C LEU A 216 -22.77 1.00 17.40
N LEU A 217 -23.06 -0.31 17.39
CA LEU A 217 -23.09 -1.12 16.18
C LEU A 217 -24.17 -0.64 15.20
N ASP A 218 -25.35 -0.28 15.72
CA ASP A 218 -26.46 0.25 14.90
C ASP A 218 -26.08 1.60 14.27
N MET A 219 -25.41 2.49 15.02
CA MET A 219 -24.89 3.74 14.47
C MET A 219 -23.79 3.53 13.42
N GLN A 220 -22.92 2.53 13.62
CA GLN A 220 -21.90 2.16 12.63
C GLN A 220 -22.55 1.63 11.35
N ASN A 221 -23.57 0.77 11.47
CA ASN A 221 -24.30 0.23 10.31
C ASN A 221 -25.02 1.32 9.51
N GLU A 222 -25.59 2.34 10.17
CA GLU A 222 -26.13 3.53 9.49
C GLU A 222 -25.05 4.32 8.74
N ARG A 223 -23.88 4.53 9.37
CA ARG A 223 -22.74 5.18 8.70
C ARG A 223 -22.26 4.39 7.49
N ILE A 224 -22.14 3.08 7.61
CA ILE A 224 -21.72 2.19 6.51
C ILE A 224 -22.72 2.29 5.34
N LYS A 225 -24.03 2.29 5.62
CA LYS A 225 -25.05 2.48 4.57
C LYS A 225 -24.91 3.82 3.86
N LYS A 226 -24.66 4.91 4.60
CA LYS A 226 -24.45 6.23 4.01
C LYS A 226 -23.18 6.26 3.15
N GLN A 227 -22.08 5.71 3.65
CA GLN A 227 -20.82 5.59 2.91
C GLN A 227 -20.98 4.73 1.64
N ALA A 228 -21.72 3.63 1.71
CA ALA A 228 -22.00 2.81 0.53
C ALA A 228 -22.76 3.59 -0.55
N SER A 229 -23.73 4.41 -0.16
CA SER A 229 -24.44 5.29 -1.10
C SER A 229 -23.52 6.34 -1.73
N ASP A 230 -22.60 6.92 -0.94
CA ASP A 230 -21.64 7.91 -1.44
C ASP A 230 -20.61 7.27 -2.39
N ILE A 231 -20.21 6.02 -2.12
CA ILE A 231 -19.32 5.25 -3.01
C ILE A 231 -19.98 5.01 -4.36
N VAL A 232 -21.24 4.57 -4.38
CA VAL A 232 -21.99 4.35 -5.64
C VAL A 232 -22.12 5.65 -6.45
N ALA A 233 -22.36 6.79 -5.78
CA ALA A 233 -22.41 8.09 -6.43
C ALA A 233 -21.04 8.49 -7.03
N LYS A 234 -19.95 8.21 -6.31
CA LYS A 234 -18.58 8.47 -6.78
C LYS A 234 -18.17 7.55 -7.93
N GLU A 235 -18.54 6.27 -7.90
CA GLU A 235 -18.31 5.33 -9.00
C GLU A 235 -18.95 5.81 -10.30
N GLY A 236 -20.20 6.30 -10.22
CA GLY A 236 -20.86 6.91 -11.39
C GLY A 236 -20.12 8.14 -11.91
N LEU A 237 -19.54 8.97 -11.02
CA LEU A 237 -18.75 10.14 -11.41
C LEU A 237 -17.42 9.74 -12.05
N ILE A 238 -16.78 8.68 -11.55
CA ILE A 238 -15.54 8.11 -12.10
C ILE A 238 -15.79 7.61 -13.51
N THR A 239 -16.89 6.87 -13.76
CA THR A 239 -17.22 6.39 -15.11
C THR A 239 -17.39 7.54 -16.11
N ILE A 240 -18.03 8.64 -15.70
CA ILE A 240 -18.17 9.84 -16.55
C ILE A 240 -16.79 10.45 -16.84
N LYS A 241 -15.93 10.55 -15.82
CA LYS A 241 -14.57 11.09 -15.95
C LYS A 241 -13.65 10.22 -16.81
N GLU A 242 -13.74 8.90 -16.69
CA GLU A 242 -13.03 7.95 -17.56
C GLU A 242 -13.40 8.15 -19.03
N GLN A 243 -14.68 8.43 -19.29
CA GLN A 243 -15.17 8.67 -20.64
C GLN A 243 -14.73 10.04 -21.21
N GLU A 244 -14.67 11.08 -20.37
CA GLU A 244 -14.03 12.36 -20.74
C GLU A 244 -12.54 12.20 -21.06
N ILE A 245 -11.80 11.45 -20.24
CA ILE A 245 -10.37 11.17 -20.45
C ILE A 245 -10.16 10.39 -21.77
N LEU A 246 -11.05 9.46 -22.09
CA LEU A 246 -10.98 8.72 -23.35
C LEU A 246 -11.13 9.66 -24.57
N ASP A 247 -12.07 10.60 -24.52
CA ASP A 247 -12.29 11.60 -25.58
C ASP A 247 -11.10 12.56 -25.71
N GLN A 248 -10.55 13.02 -24.58
CA GLN A 248 -9.35 13.86 -24.56
C GLN A 248 -8.14 13.13 -25.16
N ASN A 249 -7.92 11.87 -24.79
CA ASN A 249 -6.84 11.07 -25.36
C ASN A 249 -6.99 10.85 -26.87
N GLN A 250 -8.23 10.72 -27.35
CA GLN A 250 -8.50 10.60 -28.78
C GLN A 250 -8.17 11.91 -29.52
N LYS A 251 -8.52 13.07 -28.96
CA LYS A 251 -8.12 14.39 -29.49
C LYS A 251 -6.60 14.57 -29.49
N LEU A 252 -5.93 14.19 -28.40
CA LEU A 252 -4.48 14.29 -28.28
C LEU A 252 -3.75 13.46 -29.35
N ARG A 253 -4.25 12.25 -29.65
CA ARG A 253 -3.73 11.44 -30.76
C ARG A 253 -3.89 12.12 -32.12
N GLY A 254 -5.01 12.81 -32.33
CA GLY A 254 -5.23 13.63 -33.54
C GLY A 254 -4.19 14.75 -33.66
N MET A 255 -3.96 15.49 -32.58
CA MET A 255 -2.95 16.55 -32.54
C MET A 255 -1.52 16.00 -32.76
N GLN A 256 -1.17 14.86 -32.16
CA GLN A 256 0.12 14.20 -32.39
C GLN A 256 0.33 13.82 -33.86
N ALA A 257 -0.70 13.30 -34.53
CA ALA A 257 -0.63 12.99 -35.96
C ALA A 257 -0.39 14.26 -36.81
N GLU A 258 -1.01 15.38 -36.43
CA GLU A 258 -0.82 16.67 -37.12
C GLU A 258 0.59 17.23 -36.90
N VAL A 259 1.13 17.13 -35.68
CA VAL A 259 2.52 17.52 -35.38
C VAL A 259 3.52 16.70 -36.18
N ILE A 260 3.31 15.38 -36.29
CA ILE A 260 4.14 14.51 -37.12
C ILE A 260 4.09 14.94 -38.59
N ARG A 261 2.89 15.30 -39.10
CA ARG A 261 2.73 15.78 -40.48
C ARG A 261 3.50 17.10 -40.71
N LYS A 262 3.34 18.07 -39.81
CA LYS A 262 4.07 19.35 -39.89
C LYS A 262 5.59 19.14 -39.81
N ARG A 263 6.05 18.20 -38.99
CA ARG A 263 7.48 17.86 -38.88
C ARG A 263 8.03 17.29 -40.18
N MET A 264 7.28 16.42 -40.86
CA MET A 264 7.66 15.91 -42.18
C MET A 264 7.73 17.02 -43.24
N GLU A 265 6.77 17.95 -43.25
CA GLU A 265 6.80 19.13 -44.14
C GLU A 265 8.04 20.01 -43.87
N LEU A 266 8.39 20.22 -42.60
CA LEU A 266 9.59 20.97 -42.18
C LEU A 266 10.90 20.30 -42.62
N GLU A 267 11.02 18.98 -42.48
CA GLU A 267 12.18 18.23 -42.96
C GLU A 267 12.33 18.34 -44.48
N GLN A 268 11.20 18.30 -45.21
CA GLN A 268 11.20 18.47 -46.65
C GLN A 268 11.65 19.88 -47.06
N ASN A 269 11.18 20.92 -46.37
CA ASN A 269 11.61 22.30 -46.59
C ASN A 269 13.09 22.50 -46.25
N LEU A 270 13.59 21.88 -45.19
CA LEU A 270 15.02 21.93 -44.82
C LEU A 270 15.89 21.33 -45.94
N SER A 271 15.47 20.21 -46.52
CA SER A 271 16.18 19.58 -47.64
C SER A 271 16.24 20.47 -48.90
N LEU A 272 15.15 21.22 -49.16
CA LEU A 272 15.08 22.17 -50.26
C LEU A 272 16.02 23.37 -50.04
N LEU A 273 16.05 23.91 -48.81
CA LEU A 273 16.94 25.00 -48.43
C LEU A 273 18.42 24.59 -48.52
N GLN A 274 18.77 23.37 -48.14
CA GLN A 274 20.13 22.83 -48.32
C GLN A 274 20.52 22.78 -49.81
N ALA A 275 19.64 22.25 -50.67
CA ALA A 275 19.88 22.22 -52.11
C ALA A 275 20.02 23.62 -52.74
N GLN A 276 19.27 24.61 -52.23
CA GLN A 276 19.43 26.01 -52.63
C GLN A 276 20.77 26.59 -52.17
N GLY A 277 21.19 26.29 -50.94
CA GLY A 277 22.50 26.67 -50.40
C GLY A 277 23.65 26.16 -51.27
N ASP A 278 23.64 24.87 -51.62
CA ASP A 278 24.65 24.25 -52.49
C ASP A 278 24.69 24.93 -53.88
N SER A 279 23.52 25.31 -54.41
CA SER A 279 23.42 26.01 -55.71
C SER A 279 24.00 27.42 -55.66
N ILE A 280 23.75 28.16 -54.57
CA ILE A 280 24.30 29.50 -54.34
C ILE A 280 25.82 29.42 -54.19
N GLU A 281 26.34 28.42 -53.49
CA GLU A 281 27.79 28.21 -53.32
C GLU A 281 28.45 27.93 -54.68
N ALA A 282 27.84 27.09 -55.52
CA ALA A 282 28.30 26.82 -56.88
C ALA A 282 28.26 28.07 -57.78
N GLN A 283 27.22 28.92 -57.67
CA GLN A 283 27.16 30.20 -58.39
C GLN A 283 28.25 31.16 -57.93
N THR A 284 28.50 31.23 -56.62
CA THR A 284 29.54 32.08 -56.02
C THR A 284 30.92 31.69 -56.54
N GLN A 285 31.23 30.40 -56.61
CA GLN A 285 32.48 29.89 -57.21
C GLN A 285 32.62 30.24 -58.70
N ARG A 286 31.52 30.21 -59.47
CA ARG A 286 31.55 30.64 -60.88
C ARG A 286 31.82 32.14 -61.03
N MET A 287 31.20 32.97 -60.19
CA MET A 287 31.45 34.42 -60.19
C MET A 287 32.91 34.74 -59.83
N LEU A 288 33.48 34.07 -58.82
CA LEU A 288 34.89 34.24 -58.47
C LEU A 288 35.82 33.89 -59.63
N LYS A 289 35.50 32.83 -60.39
CA LYS A 289 36.27 32.46 -61.58
C LYS A 289 36.15 33.50 -62.71
N GLN A 290 34.95 34.02 -62.95
CA GLN A 290 34.73 35.10 -63.92
C GLN A 290 35.46 36.40 -63.51
N GLN A 291 35.46 36.74 -62.22
CA GLN A 291 36.19 37.89 -61.71
C GLN A 291 37.69 37.75 -61.98
N ALA A 292 38.27 36.57 -61.71
CA ALA A 292 39.68 36.31 -62.00
C ALA A 292 40.02 36.37 -63.51
N GLU A 293 39.09 35.99 -64.39
CA GLU A 293 39.25 36.16 -65.85
C GLU A 293 39.14 37.62 -66.27
N MET A 294 38.25 38.40 -65.65
CA MET A 294 38.12 39.85 -65.87
C MET A 294 39.35 40.61 -65.39
N ASP A 295 39.92 40.25 -64.25
CA ASP A 295 41.14 40.88 -63.72
C ASP A 295 42.32 40.66 -64.68
N LYS A 296 42.47 39.44 -65.22
CA LYS A 296 43.46 39.14 -66.27
C LYS A 296 43.21 39.93 -67.56
N ALA A 297 41.95 40.07 -67.97
CA ALA A 297 41.60 40.85 -69.15
C ALA A 297 41.91 42.34 -68.96
N SER A 298 41.70 42.87 -67.75
CA SER A 298 42.07 44.24 -67.37
C SER A 298 43.58 44.46 -67.42
N GLU A 299 44.36 43.51 -66.93
CA GLU A 299 45.83 43.56 -66.96
C GLU A 299 46.38 43.54 -68.40
N ILE A 300 45.77 42.74 -69.29
CA ILE A 300 46.08 42.73 -70.73
C ILE A 300 45.69 44.06 -71.38
N LEU A 301 44.57 44.66 -70.98
CA LEU A 301 44.12 45.96 -71.47
C LEU A 301 45.08 47.09 -71.07
N GLU A 302 45.61 47.06 -69.84
CA GLU A 302 46.65 48.00 -69.41
C GLU A 302 47.94 47.83 -70.22
N GLN A 303 48.38 46.59 -70.49
CA GLN A 303 49.52 46.34 -71.37
C GLN A 303 49.28 46.84 -72.79
N LYS A 304 48.08 46.63 -73.35
CA LYS A 304 47.72 47.12 -74.68
C LYS A 304 47.64 48.64 -74.74
N GLN A 305 47.16 49.30 -73.68
CA GLN A 305 47.18 50.76 -73.58
C GLN A 305 48.61 51.31 -73.48
N ALA A 306 49.52 50.61 -72.79
CA ALA A 306 50.93 50.97 -72.76
C ALA A 306 51.60 50.81 -74.15
N GLU A 307 51.32 49.73 -74.88
CA GLU A 307 51.77 49.55 -76.27
C GLU A 307 51.21 50.64 -77.21
N ILE A 308 49.93 50.99 -77.07
CA ILE A 308 49.32 52.08 -77.87
C ILE A 308 50.00 53.41 -77.55
N LYS A 309 50.33 53.68 -76.29
CA LYS A 309 51.04 54.91 -75.88
C LYS A 309 52.47 54.96 -76.45
N GLU A 310 53.16 53.82 -76.51
CA GLU A 310 54.48 53.71 -77.15
C GLU A 310 54.40 53.85 -78.68
N ILE A 311 53.32 53.37 -79.31
CA ILE A 311 53.03 53.55 -80.74
C ILE A 311 52.66 55.01 -81.06
N ASP A 312 51.91 55.69 -80.19
CA ASP A 312 51.55 57.12 -80.33
C ASP A 312 52.79 58.03 -80.17
N GLU A 313 53.71 57.69 -79.26
CA GLU A 313 55.01 58.35 -79.14
C GLU A 313 55.91 58.10 -80.37
N ARG A 314 55.83 56.92 -81.00
CA ARG A 314 56.50 56.62 -82.29
C ARG A 314 55.83 57.29 -83.50
N LEU A 315 54.51 57.49 -83.48
CA LEU A 315 53.76 58.25 -84.49
C LEU A 315 54.08 59.75 -84.39
N GLY A 316 54.22 60.29 -83.17
CA GLY A 316 54.67 61.67 -82.92
C GLY A 316 56.11 61.97 -83.37
N GLN A 317 56.96 60.95 -83.57
CA GLN A 317 58.31 61.09 -84.12
C GLN A 317 58.43 60.73 -85.63
N SER A 318 57.35 60.29 -86.29
CA SER A 318 57.36 59.92 -87.72
C SER A 318 56.69 60.91 -88.68
N GLU A 319 56.10 62.01 -88.18
CA GLU A 319 55.65 63.16 -89.00
C GLU A 319 56.76 64.21 -89.28
N MET A 320 58.04 63.86 -89.05
CA MET A 320 59.22 64.66 -89.38
C MET A 320 60.15 63.93 -90.35
N ARG A 321 59.62 63.26 -91.39
CA ARG A 321 60.45 62.68 -92.47
C ARG A 321 59.77 62.42 -93.82
N GLY A 322 58.81 63.27 -94.25
CA GLY A 322 58.02 62.97 -95.44
C GLY A 322 57.46 64.13 -96.26
N LYS A 323 58.16 65.26 -96.44
CA LYS A 323 57.87 66.23 -97.52
C LYS A 323 59.14 66.89 -98.07
N PHE A 324 60.03 66.08 -98.63
CA PHE A 324 61.18 66.59 -99.38
C PHE A 324 61.55 65.63 -100.51
N LEU A 325 60.76 65.64 -101.60
CA LEU A 325 61.26 65.36 -102.97
C LEU A 325 60.25 65.50 -104.12
N GLN A 326 59.16 66.26 -103.99
CA GLN A 326 58.34 66.57 -105.18
C GLN A 326 57.47 67.81 -104.98
N ASN A 327 58.06 69.01 -105.00
CA ASN A 327 57.40 70.28 -105.40
C ASN A 327 58.35 71.52 -105.42
N ILE A 328 59.65 71.31 -105.62
CA ILE A 328 60.65 72.39 -105.75
C ILE A 328 60.60 73.13 -107.12
N VAL A 329 59.80 72.68 -108.10
CA VAL A 329 59.89 73.22 -109.48
C VAL A 329 58.76 74.18 -109.89
N TYR A 330 57.60 74.23 -109.22
CA TYR A 330 56.47 75.08 -109.67
C TYR A 330 56.12 76.29 -108.79
N VAL A 331 56.74 76.43 -107.61
CA VAL A 331 56.43 77.52 -106.66
C VAL A 331 57.17 78.85 -106.98
N PHE A 332 58.22 78.83 -107.80
CA PHE A 332 59.10 79.99 -107.93
C PHE A 332 58.66 81.12 -108.88
N ILE A 333 57.61 80.96 -109.71
CA ILE A 333 57.26 81.99 -110.71
C ILE A 333 56.00 82.83 -110.38
N VAL A 334 55.11 82.41 -109.46
CA VAL A 334 53.83 83.14 -109.27
C VAL A 334 53.56 83.60 -107.81
N GLY A 335 54.38 83.18 -106.85
CA GLY A 335 54.21 83.49 -105.41
C GLY A 335 54.61 84.90 -104.93
N GLY A 336 55.11 85.79 -105.79
CA GLY A 336 55.69 87.07 -105.36
C GLY A 336 54.70 88.15 -104.94
N VAL A 337 53.45 88.13 -105.43
CA VAL A 337 52.58 89.32 -105.37
C VAL A 337 51.34 89.17 -104.46
N LEU A 338 50.94 87.95 -104.07
CA LEU A 338 49.70 87.71 -103.30
C LEU A 338 49.88 87.58 -101.77
N VAL A 339 51.11 87.47 -101.27
CA VAL A 339 51.41 87.20 -99.84
C VAL A 339 51.21 88.44 -98.94
N PHE A 340 51.22 89.66 -99.49
CA PHE A 340 51.17 90.90 -98.69
C PHE A 340 49.78 91.22 -98.09
N ILE A 341 48.69 90.64 -98.62
CA ILE A 341 47.31 90.98 -98.21
C ILE A 341 46.77 90.04 -97.11
N LEU A 342 47.29 88.82 -96.98
CA LEU A 342 46.79 87.80 -96.03
C LEU A 342 47.30 87.98 -94.59
N LEU A 343 48.42 88.67 -94.39
CA LEU A 343 49.13 88.77 -93.11
C LEU A 343 48.40 89.64 -92.06
N ILE A 344 47.47 90.51 -92.48
CA ILE A 344 46.71 91.41 -91.60
C ILE A 344 45.51 90.71 -90.93
N GLY A 345 44.99 89.61 -91.50
CA GLY A 345 43.80 88.91 -90.99
C GLY A 345 44.03 88.01 -89.77
N ILE A 346 45.25 87.48 -89.61
CA ILE A 346 45.56 86.42 -88.64
C ILE A 346 45.68 86.97 -87.20
N VAL A 347 46.13 88.22 -87.02
CA VAL A 347 46.39 88.81 -85.69
C VAL A 347 45.11 89.13 -84.91
N ARG A 348 43.98 89.43 -85.59
CA ARG A 348 42.70 89.75 -84.93
C ARG A 348 41.94 88.53 -84.40
N SER A 349 42.13 87.35 -84.98
CA SER A 349 41.42 86.12 -84.58
C SER A 349 41.97 85.54 -83.26
N PHE A 350 43.26 85.73 -82.99
CA PHE A 350 43.97 85.07 -81.88
C PHE A 350 43.65 85.66 -80.48
N ILE A 351 43.25 86.92 -80.39
CA ILE A 351 42.97 87.59 -79.10
C ILE A 351 41.56 87.26 -78.57
N ARG A 352 40.61 86.94 -79.46
CA ARG A 352 39.19 86.69 -79.09
C ARG A 352 38.96 85.33 -78.42
N ASN A 353 39.72 84.29 -78.81
CA ASN A 353 39.53 82.91 -78.29
C ASN A 353 40.17 82.63 -76.92
N ARG A 354 41.09 83.48 -76.43
CA ARG A 354 41.83 83.21 -75.19
C ARG A 354 41.06 83.55 -73.89
N LYS A 355 40.02 84.39 -73.97
CA LYS A 355 39.17 84.76 -72.82
C LYS A 355 38.01 83.77 -72.60
N ALA A 356 37.39 83.26 -73.67
CA ALA A 356 36.27 82.31 -73.57
C ALA A 356 36.67 80.96 -72.92
N ASN A 357 37.86 80.43 -73.25
CA ASN A 357 38.31 79.15 -72.69
C ASN A 357 38.66 79.18 -71.19
N ARG A 358 39.01 80.35 -70.61
CA ARG A 358 39.30 80.45 -69.16
C ARG A 358 38.04 80.51 -68.30
N GLN A 359 36.95 81.03 -68.85
CA GLN A 359 35.67 81.11 -68.15
C GLN A 359 34.94 79.76 -68.19
N LEU A 360 35.09 79.02 -69.29
CA LEU A 360 34.54 77.68 -69.48
C LEU A 360 35.20 76.64 -68.54
N ASN A 361 36.53 76.65 -68.38
CA ASN A 361 37.21 75.71 -67.48
C ASN A 361 36.83 75.89 -66.00
N ARG A 362 36.61 77.13 -65.54
CA ARG A 362 36.13 77.39 -64.17
C ARG A 362 34.71 76.88 -63.95
N GLN A 363 33.85 76.97 -64.96
CA GLN A 363 32.51 76.39 -64.91
C GLN A 363 32.56 74.86 -64.94
N TYR A 364 33.45 74.26 -65.74
CA TYR A 364 33.64 72.80 -65.75
C TYR A 364 34.14 72.26 -64.40
N GLU A 365 35.10 72.93 -63.75
CA GLU A 365 35.58 72.52 -62.42
C GLU A 365 34.49 72.65 -61.35
N ALA A 366 33.73 73.75 -61.34
CA ALA A 366 32.64 73.95 -60.38
C ALA A 366 31.49 72.95 -60.57
N ILE A 367 31.10 72.67 -61.83
CA ILE A 367 30.07 71.67 -62.15
C ILE A 367 30.54 70.26 -61.80
N SER A 368 31.81 69.94 -62.01
CA SER A 368 32.36 68.64 -61.64
C SER A 368 32.34 68.42 -60.13
N SER A 369 32.68 69.45 -59.33
CA SER A 369 32.63 69.36 -57.87
C SER A 369 31.19 69.19 -57.35
N GLN A 370 30.23 69.96 -57.90
CA GLN A 370 28.81 69.80 -57.54
C GLN A 370 28.27 68.42 -57.91
N LYS A 371 28.68 67.88 -59.07
CA LYS A 371 28.26 66.54 -59.50
C LYS A 371 28.73 65.46 -58.54
N THR A 372 29.98 65.53 -58.07
CA THR A 372 30.52 64.58 -57.09
C THR A 372 29.82 64.70 -55.73
N GLU A 373 29.49 65.91 -55.29
CA GLU A 373 28.74 66.12 -54.04
C GLU A 373 27.32 65.54 -54.12
N ILE A 374 26.62 65.76 -55.23
CA ILE A 374 25.28 65.19 -55.48
C ILE A 374 25.33 63.66 -55.56
N GLU A 375 26.34 63.08 -56.21
CA GLU A 375 26.49 61.62 -56.29
C GLU A 375 26.73 61.00 -54.90
N ASN A 376 27.49 61.67 -54.02
CA ASN A 376 27.70 61.22 -52.65
C ASN A 376 26.42 61.33 -51.81
N GLN A 377 25.71 62.46 -51.89
CA GLN A 377 24.41 62.64 -51.22
C GLN A 377 23.37 61.62 -51.69
N SER A 378 23.34 61.30 -52.99
CA SER A 378 22.44 60.29 -53.54
C SER A 378 22.74 58.89 -52.99
N LYS A 379 24.03 58.53 -52.84
CA LYS A 379 24.44 57.25 -52.25
C LYS A 379 24.11 57.15 -50.76
N GLU A 380 24.33 58.22 -49.99
CA GLU A 380 23.93 58.26 -48.58
C GLU A 380 22.42 58.14 -48.42
N LEU A 381 21.65 58.83 -49.27
CA LEU A 381 20.19 58.78 -49.26
C LEU A 381 19.67 57.39 -49.67
N GLU A 382 20.27 56.73 -50.67
CA GLU A 382 19.92 55.34 -51.03
C GLU A 382 20.22 54.36 -49.90
N SER A 383 21.36 54.52 -49.21
CA SER A 383 21.70 53.68 -48.05
C SER A 383 20.71 53.89 -46.91
N ALA A 384 20.38 55.15 -46.58
CA ALA A 384 19.42 55.47 -45.53
C ALA A 384 18.00 54.98 -45.88
N ASN A 385 17.57 55.12 -47.14
CA ASN A 385 16.28 54.59 -47.60
C ASN A 385 16.25 53.06 -47.54
N SER A 386 17.33 52.38 -47.94
CA SER A 386 17.42 50.91 -47.82
C SER A 386 17.38 50.44 -46.37
N GLU A 387 17.99 51.18 -45.45
CA GLU A 387 17.95 50.87 -44.01
C GLU A 387 16.55 51.10 -43.41
N LEU A 388 15.88 52.19 -43.78
CA LEU A 388 14.48 52.46 -43.40
C LEU A 388 13.53 51.41 -43.95
N GLU A 389 13.71 50.97 -45.20
CA GLU A 389 12.93 49.87 -45.79
C GLU A 389 13.12 48.57 -45.01
N LYS A 390 14.36 48.24 -44.60
CA LYS A 390 14.63 47.06 -43.76
C LYS A 390 13.96 47.15 -42.39
N LEU A 391 14.04 48.30 -41.71
CA LEU A 391 13.40 48.50 -40.40
C LEU A 391 11.87 48.46 -40.51
N SER A 392 11.30 49.06 -41.56
CA SER A 392 9.86 49.01 -41.83
C SER A 392 9.39 47.59 -42.15
N LEU A 393 10.19 46.81 -42.91
CA LEU A 393 9.88 45.43 -43.24
C LEU A 393 9.91 44.52 -42.01
N VAL A 394 10.92 44.67 -41.15
CA VAL A 394 10.99 43.92 -39.88
C VAL A 394 9.78 44.23 -39.02
N ALA A 395 9.38 45.50 -38.88
CA ALA A 395 8.19 45.88 -38.13
C ALA A 395 6.86 45.41 -38.77
N SER A 396 6.79 45.29 -40.11
CA SER A 396 5.58 44.86 -40.81
C SER A 396 5.39 43.35 -40.86
N GLU A 397 6.48 42.58 -40.92
CA GLU A 397 6.43 41.12 -41.09
C GLU A 397 6.39 40.34 -39.77
N THR A 398 6.67 40.94 -38.61
CA THR A 398 6.55 40.23 -37.32
C THR A 398 5.12 39.74 -37.06
N ASP A 399 4.99 38.56 -36.46
CA ASP A 399 3.70 38.05 -36.00
C ASP A 399 3.17 38.76 -34.75
N ASN A 400 4.05 39.44 -34.02
CA ASN A 400 3.65 40.36 -32.96
C ASN A 400 2.87 41.54 -33.54
N ALA A 401 1.83 41.97 -32.83
CA ALA A 401 1.09 43.17 -33.17
C ALA A 401 1.85 44.38 -32.64
N VAL A 402 2.25 45.28 -33.54
CA VAL A 402 2.94 46.53 -33.19
C VAL A 402 2.01 47.69 -33.47
N THR A 403 1.80 48.52 -32.46
CA THR A 403 0.90 49.67 -32.51
C THR A 403 1.62 50.93 -32.04
N LEU A 404 1.50 52.00 -32.83
CA LEU A 404 1.96 53.33 -32.46
C LEU A 404 0.78 54.13 -31.90
N VAL A 405 0.97 54.71 -30.72
CA VAL A 405 -0.07 55.41 -29.96
C VAL A 405 0.41 56.82 -29.62
N ASP A 406 -0.47 57.80 -29.70
CA ASP A 406 -0.19 59.17 -29.26
C ASP A 406 -0.21 59.30 -27.71
N THR A 407 0.10 60.49 -27.19
CA THR A 407 0.10 60.78 -25.75
C THR A 407 -1.27 60.66 -25.09
N GLU A 408 -2.36 60.72 -25.86
CA GLU A 408 -3.73 60.60 -25.36
C GLU A 408 -4.26 59.15 -25.41
N GLY A 409 -3.47 58.22 -25.95
CA GLY A 409 -3.84 56.82 -26.08
C GLY A 409 -4.49 56.47 -27.43
N ASN A 410 -4.54 57.37 -28.41
CA ASN A 410 -5.12 57.08 -29.72
C ASN A 410 -4.15 56.35 -30.63
N LEU A 411 -4.64 55.30 -31.31
CA LEU A 411 -3.84 54.52 -32.25
C LEU A 411 -3.60 55.33 -33.53
N GLU A 412 -2.34 55.65 -33.82
CA GLU A 412 -1.92 56.34 -35.04
C GLU A 412 -1.60 55.37 -36.17
N TRP A 413 -0.98 54.23 -35.85
CA TRP A 413 -0.51 53.25 -36.83
C TRP A 413 -0.49 51.84 -36.23
N VAL A 414 -0.73 50.83 -37.07
CA VAL A 414 -0.63 49.40 -36.71
C VAL A 414 0.08 48.65 -37.83
N ASN A 415 0.85 47.62 -37.47
CA ASN A 415 1.51 46.75 -38.44
C ASN A 415 0.57 45.66 -39.00
N ALA A 416 1.06 44.85 -39.93
CA ALA A 416 0.28 43.72 -40.46
C ALA A 416 0.05 42.62 -39.39
N GLY A 417 0.98 42.45 -38.44
CA GLY A 417 0.82 41.54 -37.28
C GLY A 417 -0.43 41.83 -36.45
N PHE A 418 -0.75 43.11 -36.20
CA PHE A 418 -1.98 43.53 -35.51
C PHE A 418 -3.24 43.06 -36.25
N THR A 419 -3.23 43.18 -37.59
CA THR A 419 -4.35 42.74 -38.41
C THR A 419 -4.51 41.22 -38.38
N ARG A 420 -3.41 40.46 -38.37
CA ARG A 420 -3.43 38.99 -38.27
C ARG A 420 -3.93 38.51 -36.90
N MET A 421 -3.40 39.10 -35.83
CA MET A 421 -3.72 38.71 -34.44
C MET A 421 -5.16 39.06 -34.06
N TYR A 422 -5.58 40.31 -34.26
CA TYR A 422 -6.90 40.79 -33.80
C TYR A 422 -7.98 40.76 -34.87
N GLY A 423 -7.63 40.65 -36.16
CA GLY A 423 -8.58 40.65 -37.27
C GLY A 423 -9.11 42.03 -37.65
N TYR A 424 -8.47 43.11 -37.17
CA TYR A 424 -8.84 44.50 -37.45
C TYR A 424 -7.75 45.21 -38.24
N THR A 425 -8.13 45.95 -39.28
CA THR A 425 -7.30 47.05 -39.78
C THR A 425 -7.51 48.28 -38.89
N LEU A 426 -6.59 49.24 -38.89
CA LEU A 426 -6.72 50.46 -38.08
C LEU A 426 -8.07 51.17 -38.32
N GLN A 427 -8.52 51.27 -39.57
CA GLN A 427 -9.79 51.91 -39.90
C GLN A 427 -11.00 51.13 -39.35
N LEU A 428 -10.97 49.80 -39.43
CA LEU A 428 -12.04 48.96 -38.89
C LEU A 428 -12.07 48.98 -37.37
N PHE A 429 -10.89 48.97 -36.72
CA PHE A 429 -10.78 49.10 -35.27
C PHE A 429 -11.39 50.42 -34.79
N ARG A 430 -11.03 51.54 -35.44
CA ARG A 430 -11.59 52.87 -35.15
C ARG A 430 -13.11 52.92 -35.26
N ASN A 431 -13.69 52.22 -36.23
CA ASN A 431 -15.12 52.22 -36.48
C ASN A 431 -15.92 51.28 -35.55
N GLU A 432 -15.37 50.10 -35.22
CA GLU A 432 -16.10 49.04 -34.51
C GLU A 432 -15.80 48.97 -33.00
N VAL A 433 -14.60 49.41 -32.58
CA VAL A 433 -14.14 49.34 -31.18
C VAL A 433 -13.88 50.73 -30.61
N GLY A 434 -13.30 51.62 -31.41
CA GLY A 434 -12.88 52.98 -31.03
C GLY A 434 -11.44 53.26 -31.45
N SER A 435 -10.98 54.50 -31.27
CA SER A 435 -9.60 54.91 -31.61
C SER A 435 -8.63 54.89 -30.43
N ASN A 436 -9.11 54.71 -29.20
CA ASN A 436 -8.33 54.94 -27.98
C ASN A 436 -8.06 53.65 -27.18
N MET A 437 -6.78 53.37 -26.93
CA MET A 437 -6.27 52.19 -26.22
C MET A 437 -6.73 52.12 -24.75
N LEU A 438 -6.93 53.26 -24.09
CA LEU A 438 -7.40 53.32 -22.70
C LEU A 438 -8.87 52.90 -22.57
N GLU A 439 -9.66 53.12 -23.62
CA GLU A 439 -11.08 52.79 -23.65
C GLU A 439 -11.33 51.38 -24.19
N SER A 440 -10.50 50.91 -25.13
CA SER A 440 -10.62 49.58 -25.73
C SER A 440 -9.94 48.46 -24.96
N SER A 441 -9.04 48.78 -24.02
CA SER A 441 -8.32 47.77 -23.22
C SER A 441 -9.22 47.12 -22.18
N LYS A 442 -9.10 45.79 -22.04
CA LYS A 442 -9.75 45.03 -20.96
C LYS A 442 -8.94 44.99 -19.68
N ASN A 443 -7.73 45.58 -19.68
CA ASN A 443 -6.94 45.71 -18.48
C ASN A 443 -7.56 46.81 -17.60
N LYS A 444 -8.07 46.42 -16.43
CA LYS A 444 -8.71 47.35 -15.47
C LYS A 444 -7.74 48.43 -14.97
N ASP A 445 -6.45 48.16 -15.03
CA ASP A 445 -5.39 49.03 -14.52
C ASP A 445 -4.67 49.79 -15.64
N ILE A 446 -5.20 49.77 -16.88
CA ILE A 446 -4.53 50.40 -18.03
C ILE A 446 -4.24 51.90 -17.80
N LYS A 447 -5.12 52.61 -17.09
CA LYS A 447 -4.89 54.02 -16.73
C LYS A 447 -3.69 54.20 -15.80
N GLN A 448 -3.53 53.30 -14.82
CA GLN A 448 -2.38 53.32 -13.92
C GLN A 448 -1.08 52.96 -14.65
N VAL A 449 -1.14 52.04 -15.62
CA VAL A 449 0.01 51.70 -16.47
C VAL A 449 0.48 52.93 -17.25
N PHE A 450 -0.44 53.68 -17.86
CA PHE A 450 -0.08 54.93 -18.56
C PHE A 450 0.48 55.98 -17.60
N GLU A 451 -0.18 56.22 -16.46
CA GLU A 451 0.30 57.17 -15.44
C GLU A 451 1.71 56.82 -14.95
N GLN A 452 1.99 55.53 -14.76
CA GLN A 452 3.30 55.03 -14.36
C GLN A 452 4.34 55.28 -15.47
N ILE A 453 4.03 54.97 -16.73
CA ILE A 453 4.98 55.20 -17.83
C ILE A 453 5.27 56.68 -18.03
N PHE A 454 4.27 57.56 -17.90
CA PHE A 454 4.47 59.01 -17.97
C PHE A 454 5.39 59.52 -16.86
N LYS A 455 5.28 58.96 -15.66
CA LYS A 455 6.07 59.35 -14.49
C LYS A 455 7.49 58.79 -14.55
N ASP A 456 7.60 57.48 -14.79
CA ASP A 456 8.85 56.74 -14.65
C ASP A 456 9.65 56.71 -15.96
N LYS A 457 9.00 56.98 -17.10
CA LYS A 457 9.57 56.98 -18.46
C LYS A 457 10.26 55.66 -18.84
N GLN A 458 9.80 54.56 -18.25
CA GLN A 458 10.31 53.21 -18.48
C GLN A 458 9.27 52.33 -19.17
N THR A 459 9.75 51.31 -19.88
CA THR A 459 8.90 50.28 -20.49
C THR A 459 8.15 49.49 -19.42
N VAL A 460 6.86 49.27 -19.64
CA VAL A 460 6.03 48.41 -18.77
C VAL A 460 5.45 47.27 -19.60
N SER A 461 5.50 46.07 -19.05
CA SER A 461 4.88 44.89 -19.64
C SER A 461 3.74 44.37 -18.76
N TYR A 462 2.63 43.98 -19.37
CA TYR A 462 1.50 43.36 -18.68
C TYR A 462 0.85 42.29 -19.57
N GLN A 463 0.11 41.36 -18.95
CA GLN A 463 -0.64 40.32 -19.66
C GLN A 463 -2.14 40.59 -19.52
N VAL A 464 -2.87 40.51 -20.63
CA VAL A 464 -4.31 40.74 -20.65
C VAL A 464 -5.00 39.78 -21.61
N LYS A 465 -6.22 39.38 -21.28
CA LYS A 465 -7.07 38.59 -22.16
C LYS A 465 -7.93 39.51 -23.02
N ASN A 466 -7.61 39.60 -24.30
CA ASN A 466 -8.33 40.39 -25.29
C ASN A 466 -9.30 39.52 -26.10
N LYS A 467 -10.12 40.17 -26.94
CA LYS A 467 -10.98 39.49 -27.92
C LYS A 467 -10.61 39.91 -29.32
N THR A 468 -10.56 38.95 -30.23
CA THR A 468 -10.43 39.20 -31.66
C THR A 468 -11.76 39.71 -32.22
N ARG A 469 -11.73 40.23 -33.45
CA ARG A 469 -12.95 40.66 -34.17
C ARG A 469 -13.99 39.56 -34.32
N LYS A 470 -13.56 38.29 -34.39
CA LYS A 470 -14.46 37.12 -34.49
C LYS A 470 -15.09 36.74 -33.15
N GLY A 471 -14.64 37.36 -32.06
CA GLY A 471 -15.10 37.11 -30.70
C GLY A 471 -14.27 36.08 -29.93
N ASP A 472 -13.23 35.52 -30.56
CA ASP A 472 -12.30 34.57 -29.94
C ASP A 472 -11.46 35.26 -28.86
N ASP A 473 -11.19 34.53 -27.79
CA ASP A 473 -10.41 34.99 -26.67
C ASP A 473 -8.92 34.78 -26.97
N VAL A 474 -8.09 35.83 -26.85
CA VAL A 474 -6.64 35.76 -27.08
C VAL A 474 -5.92 36.34 -25.86
N TRP A 475 -4.96 35.60 -25.30
CA TRP A 475 -4.07 36.13 -24.27
C TRP A 475 -2.91 36.84 -24.93
N VAL A 476 -2.68 38.08 -24.53
CA VAL A 476 -1.57 38.87 -25.06
C VAL A 476 -0.69 39.38 -23.94
N GLN A 477 0.61 39.34 -24.18
CA GLN A 477 1.59 40.07 -23.40
C GLN A 477 1.89 41.37 -24.13
N THR A 478 1.40 42.48 -23.59
CA THR A 478 1.65 43.82 -24.12
C THR A 478 2.89 44.40 -23.46
N THR A 479 3.84 44.86 -24.27
CA THR A 479 4.99 45.65 -23.84
C THR A 479 4.85 47.07 -24.37
N LEU A 480 4.67 48.03 -23.47
CA LEU A 480 4.44 49.43 -23.79
C LEU A 480 5.70 50.25 -23.52
N THR A 481 6.28 50.82 -24.56
CA THR A 481 7.55 51.57 -24.51
C THR A 481 7.32 53.04 -24.90
N PRO A 482 7.67 54.02 -24.06
CA PRO A 482 7.57 55.43 -24.40
C PRO A 482 8.67 55.85 -25.38
N ILE A 483 8.31 56.65 -26.39
CA ILE A 483 9.23 57.38 -27.25
C ILE A 483 9.41 58.77 -26.65
N LEU A 484 10.67 59.16 -26.46
CA LEU A 484 11.04 60.43 -25.84
C LEU A 484 11.58 61.41 -26.89
N ASN A 485 11.32 62.71 -26.70
CA ASN A 485 11.99 63.77 -27.47
C ASN A 485 13.34 64.17 -26.84
N ASP A 486 14.05 65.11 -27.48
CA ASP A 486 15.33 65.65 -27.00
C ASP A 486 15.23 66.36 -25.63
N GLU A 487 14.03 66.78 -25.23
CA GLU A 487 13.72 67.39 -23.93
C GLU A 487 13.32 66.34 -22.87
N ASN A 488 13.45 65.05 -23.20
CA ASN A 488 13.10 63.90 -22.36
C ASN A 488 11.59 63.80 -22.04
N GLU A 489 10.73 64.41 -22.84
CA GLU A 489 9.27 64.31 -22.72
C GLU A 489 8.72 63.17 -23.58
N VAL A 490 7.68 62.50 -23.09
CA VAL A 490 7.03 61.40 -23.82
C VAL A 490 6.22 61.97 -24.97
N VAL A 491 6.56 61.61 -26.19
CA VAL A 491 5.87 62.08 -27.41
C VAL A 491 4.92 61.05 -28.00
N LYS A 492 5.24 59.75 -27.88
CA LYS A 492 4.44 58.63 -28.41
C LYS A 492 4.71 57.37 -27.61
N PHE A 493 3.92 56.33 -27.84
CA PHE A 493 4.16 54.99 -27.30
C PHE A 493 4.17 53.93 -28.39
N ILE A 494 5.07 52.96 -28.25
CA ILE A 494 5.03 51.71 -29.02
C ILE A 494 4.47 50.63 -28.10
N ALA A 495 3.33 50.06 -28.48
CA ALA A 495 2.80 48.85 -27.87
C ALA A 495 3.15 47.64 -28.77
N ILE A 496 3.76 46.62 -28.18
CA ILE A 496 4.01 45.34 -28.83
C ILE A 496 3.19 44.28 -28.09
N ASP A 497 2.21 43.69 -28.76
CA ASP A 497 1.46 42.55 -28.24
C ASP A 497 2.02 41.26 -28.84
N THR A 498 2.42 40.35 -27.95
CA THR A 498 2.77 38.97 -28.28
C THR A 498 1.62 38.07 -27.87
N ASP A 499 1.14 37.24 -28.78
CA ASP A 499 0.15 36.20 -28.48
C ASP A 499 0.81 35.14 -27.58
N ILE A 500 0.24 34.93 -26.39
CA ILE A 500 0.68 33.95 -25.40
C ILE A 500 -0.45 32.96 -25.08
N THR A 501 -1.42 32.81 -25.99
CA THR A 501 -2.62 31.99 -25.77
C THR A 501 -2.28 30.52 -25.61
N GLU A 502 -1.42 29.99 -26.48
CA GLU A 502 -0.99 28.59 -26.39
C GLU A 502 -0.28 28.32 -25.06
N GLU A 503 0.64 29.19 -24.64
CA GLU A 503 1.37 29.09 -23.39
C GLU A 503 0.42 29.13 -22.19
N LYS A 504 -0.59 30.02 -22.21
CA LYS A 504 -1.59 30.11 -21.15
C LYS A 504 -2.52 28.91 -21.10
N GLU A 505 -2.89 28.35 -22.25
CA GLU A 505 -3.66 27.11 -22.31
C GLU A 505 -2.86 25.92 -21.78
N PHE A 506 -1.58 25.80 -22.14
CA PHE A 506 -0.68 24.79 -21.59
C PHE A 506 -0.49 24.95 -20.08
N GLU A 507 -0.32 26.18 -19.58
CA GLU A 507 -0.20 26.45 -18.14
C GLU A 507 -1.46 26.01 -17.39
N LEU A 508 -2.65 26.33 -17.90
CA LEU A 508 -3.92 25.93 -17.31
C LEU A 508 -4.14 24.42 -17.34
N GLU A 509 -3.78 23.76 -18.44
CA GLU A 509 -3.87 22.31 -18.57
C GLU A 509 -2.89 21.61 -17.61
N LEU A 510 -1.68 22.13 -17.46
CA LEU A 510 -0.69 21.62 -16.50
C LEU A 510 -1.20 21.72 -15.05
N VAL A 511 -1.82 22.85 -14.69
CA VAL A 511 -2.43 23.03 -13.36
C VAL A 511 -3.55 22.00 -13.15
N LYS A 512 -4.45 21.81 -14.12
CA LYS A 512 -5.52 20.80 -14.02
C LYS A 512 -4.98 19.38 -13.90
N GLN A 513 -3.94 19.03 -14.66
CA GLN A 513 -3.30 17.72 -14.56
C GLN A 513 -2.65 17.50 -13.21
N LYS A 514 -2.00 18.54 -12.67
CA LYS A 514 -1.41 18.50 -11.32
C LYS A 514 -2.48 18.28 -10.25
N GLU A 515 -3.58 19.02 -10.29
CA GLU A 515 -4.72 18.83 -9.38
C GLU A 515 -5.31 17.42 -9.50
N HIS A 516 -5.43 16.90 -10.71
CA HIS A 516 -5.94 15.54 -10.92
C HIS A 516 -5.00 14.48 -10.33
N ILE A 517 -3.68 14.62 -10.51
CA ILE A 517 -2.66 13.75 -9.92
C ILE A 517 -2.67 13.83 -8.40
N GLU A 518 -2.83 15.03 -7.82
CA GLU A 518 -2.91 15.22 -6.37
C GLU A 518 -4.11 14.45 -5.78
N VAL A 519 -5.30 14.59 -6.39
CA VAL A 519 -6.50 13.85 -5.97
C VAL A 519 -6.32 12.33 -6.11
N GLN A 520 -5.70 11.86 -7.20
CA GLN A 520 -5.41 10.43 -7.39
C GLN A 520 -4.43 9.91 -6.33
N ASN A 521 -3.38 10.67 -6.02
CA ASN A 521 -2.40 10.31 -4.99
C ASN A 521 -3.04 10.21 -3.61
N GLU A 522 -3.94 11.13 -3.25
CA GLU A 522 -4.69 11.07 -1.99
C GLU A 522 -5.56 9.80 -1.90
N GLN A 523 -6.25 9.43 -2.99
CA GLN A 523 -7.08 8.22 -3.03
C GLN A 523 -6.24 6.94 -2.92
N ILE A 524 -5.09 6.88 -3.61
CA ILE A 524 -4.14 5.78 -3.52
C ILE A 524 -3.59 5.68 -2.09
N ALA A 525 -3.15 6.78 -1.51
CA ALA A 525 -2.64 6.82 -0.14
C ALA A 525 -3.68 6.33 0.88
N SER A 526 -4.94 6.76 0.75
CA SER A 526 -6.04 6.28 1.61
C SER A 526 -6.26 4.76 1.47
N SER A 527 -6.21 4.23 0.25
CA SER A 527 -6.42 2.81 -0.02
C SER A 527 -5.28 1.95 0.55
N ILE A 528 -4.04 2.41 0.42
CA ILE A 528 -2.87 1.72 0.98
C ILE A 528 -2.89 1.77 2.52
N ASN A 529 -3.29 2.90 3.12
CA ASN A 529 -3.47 2.99 4.58
C ASN A 529 -4.56 2.04 5.09
N TYR A 530 -5.63 1.84 4.31
CA TYR A 530 -6.64 0.83 4.64
C TYR A 530 -6.05 -0.59 4.60
N ALA A 531 -5.24 -0.91 3.58
CA ALA A 531 -4.53 -2.19 3.50
C ALA A 531 -3.61 -2.42 4.70
N LYS A 532 -2.92 -1.37 5.19
CA LYS A 532 -2.11 -1.43 6.42
C LYS A 532 -2.92 -1.83 7.64
N ASN A 533 -4.12 -1.26 7.81
CA ASN A 533 -4.98 -1.63 8.94
C ASN A 533 -5.40 -3.12 8.88
N ILE A 534 -5.67 -3.63 7.66
CA ILE A 534 -5.96 -5.07 7.47
C ILE A 534 -4.74 -5.91 7.81
N GLN A 535 -3.55 -5.55 7.33
CA GLN A 535 -2.32 -6.29 7.60
C GLN A 535 -2.00 -6.29 9.11
N GLN A 536 -2.13 -5.15 9.79
CA GLN A 536 -1.90 -5.07 11.23
C GLN A 536 -2.89 -5.94 12.03
N ALA A 537 -4.12 -6.12 11.54
CA ALA A 537 -5.12 -6.96 12.21
C ALA A 537 -4.83 -8.47 12.10
N ILE A 538 -4.01 -8.91 11.12
CA ILE A 538 -3.63 -10.32 10.99
C ILE A 538 -2.35 -10.68 11.76
N LEU A 539 -1.55 -9.68 12.13
CA LEU A 539 -0.32 -9.89 12.89
C LEU A 539 -0.65 -10.20 14.36
N PRO A 540 0.08 -11.13 15.01
CA PRO A 540 -0.16 -11.46 16.40
C PRO A 540 0.19 -10.29 17.33
N LEU A 541 -0.52 -10.17 18.45
CA LEU A 541 -0.23 -9.12 19.44
C LEU A 541 1.04 -9.50 20.22
N SER A 542 1.91 -8.52 20.53
CA SER A 542 3.13 -8.77 21.32
C SER A 542 2.83 -9.52 22.63
N LYS A 543 1.70 -9.18 23.25
CA LYS A 543 1.18 -9.79 24.49
C LYS A 543 0.89 -11.28 24.38
N ASP A 544 0.67 -11.83 23.19
CA ASP A 544 0.39 -13.26 23.04
C ASP A 544 1.65 -14.10 23.22
N MET A 545 2.79 -13.60 22.74
CA MET A 545 4.09 -14.24 22.92
C MET A 545 4.68 -13.99 24.32
N GLU A 546 4.51 -12.77 24.85
CA GLU A 546 4.99 -12.36 26.19
C GLU A 546 4.42 -13.22 27.35
N ARG A 547 3.31 -13.93 27.10
CA ARG A 547 2.72 -14.90 28.06
C ARG A 547 3.64 -16.09 28.32
N PHE A 548 4.41 -16.51 27.32
CA PHE A 548 5.21 -17.72 27.36
C PHE A 548 6.72 -17.43 27.39
N PHE A 549 7.14 -16.35 26.72
CA PHE A 549 8.54 -15.96 26.60
C PHE A 549 8.74 -14.51 27.04
N GLU A 550 9.97 -14.12 27.35
CA GLU A 550 10.34 -12.71 27.21
C GLU A 550 10.61 -12.48 25.73
N SER A 551 9.96 -11.52 25.08
CA SER A 551 10.06 -11.36 23.64
C SER A 551 9.97 -9.91 23.21
N PHE A 552 10.49 -9.61 22.02
CA PHE A 552 10.26 -8.36 21.31
C PHE A 552 10.08 -8.63 19.82
N VAL A 553 9.41 -7.70 19.15
CA VAL A 553 9.30 -7.66 17.70
C VAL A 553 9.76 -6.28 17.23
N LEU A 554 10.76 -6.26 16.35
CA LEU A 554 11.11 -5.10 15.53
C LEU A 554 10.54 -5.37 14.13
N PHE A 555 9.55 -4.60 13.74
CA PHE A 555 8.86 -4.73 12.45
C PHE A 555 8.78 -3.36 11.78
N ARG A 556 9.52 -3.19 10.69
CA ARG A 556 9.62 -1.94 9.93
C ARG A 556 9.33 -2.24 8.46
N PRO A 557 8.09 -2.02 8.00
CA PRO A 557 7.76 -2.07 6.58
C PRO A 557 8.60 -1.06 5.80
N ARG A 558 9.04 -1.40 4.59
CA ARG A 558 9.73 -0.46 3.69
C ARG A 558 8.78 0.61 3.20
N ASP A 559 7.59 0.20 2.76
CA ASP A 559 6.51 1.08 2.34
C ASP A 559 5.47 1.24 3.47
N VAL A 560 4.21 1.55 3.13
CA VAL A 560 3.12 1.62 4.11
C VAL A 560 2.68 0.22 4.58
N VAL A 561 2.87 -0.80 3.74
CA VAL A 561 2.56 -2.22 4.00
C VAL A 561 3.76 -3.08 3.63
N SER A 562 3.86 -4.27 4.22
CA SER A 562 5.06 -5.11 4.17
C SER A 562 4.85 -6.42 3.42
N GLY A 563 5.85 -6.94 2.72
CA GLY A 563 5.93 -8.35 2.33
C GLY A 563 6.18 -9.26 3.53
N ASP A 564 6.95 -8.77 4.49
CA ASP A 564 7.25 -9.49 5.71
C ASP A 564 6.03 -9.65 6.62
N PHE A 565 6.00 -10.76 7.34
CA PHE A 565 5.15 -10.91 8.52
C PHE A 565 5.77 -11.83 9.55
N TYR A 566 5.38 -11.61 10.80
CA TYR A 566 5.65 -12.54 11.89
C TYR A 566 4.35 -13.22 12.31
N TRP A 567 4.46 -14.46 12.77
CA TRP A 567 3.32 -15.29 13.09
C TRP A 567 3.56 -16.02 14.40
N PHE A 568 2.52 -16.12 15.22
CA PHE A 568 2.57 -16.80 16.51
C PHE A 568 1.21 -17.42 16.81
N VAL A 569 1.22 -18.70 17.17
CA VAL A 569 0.00 -19.43 17.53
C VAL A 569 0.26 -20.38 18.69
N HIS A 570 -0.65 -20.35 19.65
CA HIS A 570 -0.72 -21.31 20.75
C HIS A 570 -1.74 -22.40 20.44
N ARG A 571 -1.29 -23.66 20.48
CA ARG A 571 -2.16 -24.82 20.31
C ARG A 571 -2.27 -25.60 21.63
N PRO A 572 -3.38 -25.43 22.38
CA PRO A 572 -3.54 -26.09 23.67
C PRO A 572 -3.66 -27.61 23.53
N ALA A 573 -3.31 -28.33 24.60
CA ALA A 573 -3.43 -29.77 24.68
C ALA A 573 -4.92 -30.21 24.60
N PHE A 574 -5.25 -31.03 23.61
CA PHE A 574 -6.52 -31.76 23.50
C PHE A 574 -6.21 -33.26 23.40
N ASP A 575 -6.81 -34.09 24.26
CA ASP A 575 -6.49 -35.53 24.45
C ASP A 575 -5.03 -35.78 24.94
N ASP A 576 -4.42 -36.93 24.64
CA ASP A 576 -3.04 -37.31 25.02
C ASP A 576 -1.93 -36.46 24.34
N ASN A 577 -2.29 -35.38 23.62
CA ASN A 577 -1.33 -34.52 22.94
C ASN A 577 -0.78 -33.42 23.87
N GLU A 578 0.53 -33.18 23.75
CA GLU A 578 1.24 -32.11 24.46
C GLU A 578 0.84 -30.73 23.92
N GLU A 579 0.88 -29.73 24.80
CA GLU A 579 0.71 -28.32 24.45
C GLU A 579 1.88 -27.85 23.58
N LYS A 580 1.59 -27.10 22.50
CA LYS A 580 2.60 -26.65 21.55
C LYS A 580 2.44 -25.18 21.19
N LEU A 581 3.57 -24.50 21.03
CA LEU A 581 3.67 -23.12 20.61
C LEU A 581 4.37 -23.07 19.25
N PHE A 582 3.87 -22.28 18.32
CA PHE A 582 4.48 -22.11 17.01
C PHE A 582 4.77 -20.63 16.77
N MET A 583 5.91 -20.36 16.15
CA MET A 583 6.31 -19.00 15.77
C MET A 583 7.08 -18.99 14.47
N ALA A 584 6.87 -17.97 13.65
CA ALA A 584 7.57 -17.80 12.39
C ALA A 584 7.93 -16.34 12.12
N SER A 585 9.06 -16.17 11.42
CA SER A 585 9.40 -14.94 10.69
C SER A 585 9.38 -15.29 9.22
N VAL A 586 8.69 -14.49 8.42
CA VAL A 586 8.44 -14.78 7.01
C VAL A 586 8.73 -13.54 6.19
N ASP A 587 9.50 -13.72 5.12
CA ASP A 587 9.80 -12.74 4.09
C ASP A 587 9.14 -13.20 2.79
N CYS A 588 8.26 -12.38 2.23
CA CYS A 588 7.53 -12.73 1.01
C CYS A 588 8.15 -12.03 -0.21
N THR A 589 8.00 -12.64 -1.38
CA THR A 589 8.48 -12.02 -2.62
C THR A 589 7.81 -10.68 -2.87
N GLY A 590 8.63 -9.63 -2.95
CA GLY A 590 8.20 -8.25 -3.20
C GLY A 590 7.78 -7.52 -1.93
N HIS A 591 7.80 -6.20 -1.99
CA HIS A 591 7.40 -5.30 -0.90
C HIS A 591 6.13 -4.53 -1.30
N GLY A 592 5.62 -3.69 -0.40
CA GLY A 592 4.44 -2.88 -0.66
C GLY A 592 3.18 -3.74 -0.85
N VAL A 593 2.24 -3.26 -1.68
CA VAL A 593 0.91 -3.88 -1.79
C VAL A 593 0.95 -5.35 -2.28
N PRO A 594 1.72 -5.73 -3.30
CA PRO A 594 1.83 -7.14 -3.71
C PRO A 594 2.39 -8.04 -2.61
N GLY A 595 3.44 -7.60 -1.93
CA GLY A 595 4.02 -8.31 -0.78
C GLY A 595 3.00 -8.50 0.35
N ALA A 596 2.22 -7.46 0.65
CA ALA A 596 1.17 -7.53 1.67
C ALA A 596 0.12 -8.60 1.37
N PHE A 597 -0.31 -8.76 0.11
CA PHE A 597 -1.21 -9.86 -0.26
C PHE A 597 -0.56 -11.24 -0.04
N MET A 598 0.73 -11.38 -0.36
CA MET A 598 1.47 -12.61 -0.08
C MET A 598 1.55 -12.90 1.42
N SER A 599 1.77 -11.87 2.25
CA SER A 599 1.77 -12.00 3.72
C SER A 599 0.42 -12.51 4.25
N MET A 600 -0.69 -12.03 3.71
CA MET A 600 -2.04 -12.48 4.09
C MET A 600 -2.30 -13.93 3.69
N ILE A 601 -1.90 -14.31 2.47
CA ILE A 601 -2.00 -15.69 1.98
C ILE A 601 -1.15 -16.61 2.86
N GLY A 602 0.12 -16.26 3.09
CA GLY A 602 1.04 -17.03 3.93
C GLY A 602 0.52 -17.23 5.35
N SER A 603 0.11 -16.16 6.03
CA SER A 603 -0.43 -16.20 7.39
C SER A 603 -1.69 -17.08 7.49
N ARG A 604 -2.61 -16.97 6.52
CA ARG A 604 -3.82 -17.81 6.49
C ARG A 604 -3.49 -19.28 6.24
N LEU A 605 -2.57 -19.58 5.34
CA LEU A 605 -2.17 -20.96 5.02
C LEU A 605 -1.43 -21.61 6.20
N LEU A 606 -0.50 -20.90 6.85
CA LEU A 606 0.17 -21.37 8.07
C LEU A 606 -0.84 -21.71 9.17
N SER A 607 -1.81 -20.81 9.40
CA SER A 607 -2.86 -21.03 10.39
C SER A 607 -3.70 -22.26 10.06
N GLU A 608 -4.04 -22.49 8.79
CA GLU A 608 -4.75 -23.71 8.36
C GLU A 608 -3.97 -24.98 8.69
N ILE A 609 -2.70 -25.02 8.29
CA ILE A 609 -1.87 -26.21 8.38
C ILE A 609 -1.65 -26.59 9.85
N VAL A 610 -1.41 -25.59 10.71
CA VAL A 610 -1.08 -25.83 12.11
C VAL A 610 -2.32 -26.04 12.98
N LEU A 611 -3.39 -25.25 12.78
CA LEU A 611 -4.57 -25.30 13.64
C LEU A 611 -5.63 -26.30 13.14
N GLU A 612 -5.88 -26.34 11.84
CA GLU A 612 -6.94 -27.17 11.27
C GLU A 612 -6.41 -28.56 10.91
N GLN A 613 -5.29 -28.64 10.19
CA GLN A 613 -4.68 -29.92 9.80
C GLN A 613 -3.83 -30.54 10.91
N LYS A 614 -3.45 -29.76 11.91
CA LYS A 614 -2.72 -30.20 13.11
C LYS A 614 -1.36 -30.83 12.79
N LEU A 615 -0.64 -30.31 11.80
CA LEU A 615 0.75 -30.70 11.58
C LEU A 615 1.62 -30.13 12.70
N ASP A 616 2.61 -30.93 13.12
CA ASP A 616 3.44 -30.65 14.30
C ASP A 616 4.88 -30.32 13.96
N SER A 617 5.42 -31.00 12.95
CA SER A 617 6.80 -30.88 12.54
C SER A 617 6.98 -29.66 11.64
N PRO A 618 7.89 -28.71 11.97
CA PRO A 618 8.20 -27.58 11.12
C PRO A 618 8.52 -27.95 9.67
N LYS A 619 9.31 -29.02 9.43
CA LYS A 619 9.61 -29.44 8.04
C LYS A 619 8.32 -29.83 7.27
N ASP A 620 7.40 -30.54 7.92
CA ASP A 620 6.18 -31.04 7.28
C ASP A 620 5.22 -29.88 7.01
N ILE A 621 5.19 -28.90 7.92
CA ILE A 621 4.46 -27.63 7.74
C ILE A 621 5.01 -26.87 6.54
N LEU A 622 6.33 -26.76 6.38
CA LEU A 622 6.94 -26.06 5.25
C LEU A 622 6.69 -26.79 3.92
N GLU A 623 6.74 -28.13 3.89
CA GLU A 623 6.40 -28.89 2.67
C GLU A 623 4.93 -28.70 2.27
N GLU A 624 4.00 -28.73 3.23
CA GLU A 624 2.58 -28.49 2.95
C GLU A 624 2.31 -27.04 2.54
N LEU A 625 3.00 -26.07 3.16
CA LEU A 625 2.91 -24.66 2.80
C LEU A 625 3.37 -24.42 1.36
N ASP A 626 4.46 -25.05 0.93
CA ASP A 626 4.96 -24.98 -0.46
C ASP A 626 3.92 -25.45 -1.48
N ILE A 627 3.27 -26.59 -1.21
CA ILE A 627 2.20 -27.14 -2.06
C ILE A 627 1.02 -26.17 -2.12
N LYS A 628 0.58 -25.65 -0.97
CA LYS A 628 -0.58 -24.76 -0.88
C LYS A 628 -0.34 -23.41 -1.53
N VAL A 629 0.84 -22.81 -1.38
CA VAL A 629 1.21 -21.55 -2.03
C VAL A 629 1.20 -21.71 -3.55
N LYS A 630 1.84 -22.76 -4.08
CA LYS A 630 1.83 -23.07 -5.52
C LYS A 630 0.42 -23.22 -6.08
N ARG A 631 -0.47 -23.86 -5.32
CA ARG A 631 -1.88 -24.05 -5.71
C ARG A 631 -2.67 -22.76 -5.64
N ALA A 632 -2.51 -21.98 -4.56
CA ALA A 632 -3.21 -20.71 -4.36
C ALA A 632 -2.87 -19.72 -5.48
N LEU A 633 -1.61 -19.67 -5.89
CA LEU A 633 -1.10 -18.79 -6.95
C LEU A 633 -1.14 -19.41 -8.36
N ARG A 634 -1.66 -20.64 -8.51
CA ARG A 634 -1.76 -21.35 -9.79
C ARG A 634 -0.43 -21.43 -10.56
N GLN A 635 0.68 -21.63 -9.86
CA GLN A 635 2.03 -21.58 -10.44
C GLN A 635 2.31 -22.74 -11.40
N GLU A 636 1.53 -23.82 -11.35
CA GLU A 636 1.62 -24.91 -12.33
C GLU A 636 1.03 -24.54 -13.69
N SER A 637 0.23 -23.47 -13.76
CA SER A 637 -0.51 -23.04 -14.96
C SER A 637 -0.24 -21.59 -15.37
N THR A 638 0.65 -20.90 -14.66
CA THR A 638 0.98 -19.49 -14.87
C THR A 638 2.49 -19.27 -14.71
N ASP A 639 3.01 -18.13 -15.19
CA ASP A 639 4.42 -17.74 -15.02
C ASP A 639 4.72 -17.11 -13.65
N ASN A 640 3.76 -17.14 -12.71
CA ASN A 640 3.96 -16.63 -11.35
C ASN A 640 4.99 -17.49 -10.60
N ASN A 641 6.00 -16.84 -10.04
CA ASN A 641 7.04 -17.48 -9.23
C ASN A 641 7.15 -16.86 -7.82
N ASP A 642 6.13 -16.15 -7.37
CA ASP A 642 6.09 -15.53 -6.05
C ASP A 642 6.15 -16.60 -4.97
N GLY A 643 6.83 -16.28 -3.88
CA GLY A 643 7.08 -17.24 -2.83
C GLY A 643 7.34 -16.54 -1.51
N MET A 644 7.87 -17.31 -0.57
CA MET A 644 8.27 -16.80 0.73
C MET A 644 9.46 -17.58 1.28
N ASP A 645 10.32 -16.86 1.99
CA ASP A 645 11.40 -17.37 2.81
C ASP A 645 10.90 -17.37 4.25
N VAL A 646 11.14 -18.45 4.99
CA VAL A 646 10.46 -18.75 6.26
C VAL A 646 11.47 -19.26 7.27
N SER A 647 11.46 -18.71 8.47
CA SER A 647 12.06 -19.33 9.66
C SER A 647 10.91 -19.79 10.55
N LEU A 648 10.80 -21.08 10.87
CA LEU A 648 9.67 -21.65 11.62
C LEU A 648 10.18 -22.46 12.83
N CYS A 649 9.68 -22.11 14.01
CA CYS A 649 9.94 -22.83 15.26
C CYS A 649 8.66 -23.39 15.86
N MET A 650 8.76 -24.60 16.42
CA MET A 650 7.74 -25.24 17.24
C MET A 650 8.35 -25.58 18.60
N VAL A 651 7.68 -25.20 19.68
CA VAL A 651 8.11 -25.43 21.06
C VAL A 651 7.09 -26.33 21.75
N ALA A 652 7.54 -27.52 22.19
CA ALA A 652 6.72 -28.54 22.85
C ALA A 652 7.17 -28.78 24.30
N LYS A 653 6.19 -29.04 25.18
CA LYS A 653 6.43 -29.40 26.57
C LYS A 653 6.53 -30.90 26.73
N GLU A 654 7.71 -31.38 27.06
CA GLU A 654 8.00 -32.80 27.24
C GLU A 654 8.06 -33.18 28.73
N LYS A 655 8.07 -34.49 29.02
CA LYS A 655 8.15 -35.01 30.40
C LYS A 655 9.35 -34.50 31.21
N LYS A 656 10.44 -34.06 30.56
CA LYS A 656 11.70 -33.64 31.21
C LYS A 656 12.17 -32.24 30.80
N GLY A 657 11.28 -31.38 30.31
CA GLY A 657 11.62 -30.00 29.95
C GLY A 657 10.89 -29.56 28.70
N TYR A 658 11.56 -28.71 27.92
CA TYR A 658 10.99 -28.11 26.72
C TYR A 658 11.90 -28.36 25.54
N ARG A 659 11.31 -28.68 24.38
CA ARG A 659 12.03 -28.90 23.14
C ARG A 659 11.58 -27.89 22.10
N LEU A 660 12.55 -27.23 21.47
CA LEU A 660 12.36 -26.40 20.29
C LEU A 660 12.78 -27.21 19.07
N THR A 661 11.89 -27.30 18.08
CA THR A 661 12.18 -27.83 16.75
C THR A 661 12.13 -26.68 15.76
N TYR A 662 13.13 -26.59 14.89
CA TYR A 662 13.29 -25.55 13.88
C TYR A 662 13.42 -26.16 12.49
N SER A 663 12.81 -25.51 11.50
CA SER A 663 13.09 -25.72 10.07
C SER A 663 12.95 -24.39 9.33
N GLY A 664 13.73 -24.20 8.25
CA GLY A 664 13.81 -22.91 7.58
C GLY A 664 13.94 -23.01 6.06
N ALA A 665 13.21 -22.14 5.36
CA ALA A 665 13.33 -21.86 3.95
C ALA A 665 14.15 -20.57 3.78
N LYS A 666 15.45 -20.70 3.49
CA LYS A 666 16.46 -19.62 3.33
C LYS A 666 16.69 -18.64 4.49
N LEU A 667 15.80 -18.53 5.47
CA LEU A 667 16.01 -17.73 6.68
C LEU A 667 16.58 -18.61 7.78
N ASP A 668 17.75 -18.24 8.29
CA ASP A 668 18.45 -18.96 9.37
C ASP A 668 17.90 -18.58 10.76
N LEU A 669 18.04 -19.46 11.75
CA LEU A 669 17.73 -19.15 13.16
C LEU A 669 19.03 -18.90 13.94
N TYR A 670 19.09 -17.77 14.65
CA TYR A 670 20.20 -17.39 15.51
C TYR A 670 19.83 -17.66 16.96
N TYR A 671 20.74 -18.21 17.75
CA TYR A 671 20.48 -18.45 19.16
C TYR A 671 21.74 -18.43 20.00
N CYS A 672 21.62 -18.05 21.26
CA CYS A 672 22.70 -18.07 22.24
C CYS A 672 22.28 -18.93 23.43
N PRO A 673 22.88 -20.12 23.61
CA PRO A 673 22.68 -20.93 24.81
C PRO A 673 23.24 -20.20 26.03
N HIS A 674 22.46 -20.10 27.11
CA HIS A 674 22.85 -19.34 28.30
C HIS A 674 24.17 -19.84 28.93
N LYS A 675 24.47 -21.13 28.80
CA LYS A 675 25.69 -21.75 29.36
C LYS A 675 26.94 -21.57 28.52
N GLU A 676 26.80 -21.39 27.21
CA GLU A 676 27.92 -21.33 26.28
C GLU A 676 28.31 -19.88 25.95
N ASN A 677 27.37 -18.94 26.11
CA ASN A 677 27.55 -17.51 25.88
C ASN A 677 28.11 -17.15 24.49
N GLU A 678 27.90 -18.02 23.50
CA GLU A 678 28.32 -17.84 22.10
C GLU A 678 27.08 -17.95 21.20
N ILE A 679 26.98 -17.06 20.20
CA ILE A 679 25.89 -17.10 19.23
C ILE A 679 26.13 -18.23 18.22
N LYS A 680 25.15 -19.10 18.10
CA LYS A 680 25.11 -20.21 17.15
C LYS A 680 24.05 -19.96 16.09
N ILE A 681 24.26 -20.55 14.91
CA ILE A 681 23.37 -20.41 13.76
C ILE A 681 22.85 -21.79 13.37
N LEU A 682 21.53 -21.97 13.30
CA LEU A 682 20.90 -23.09 12.63
C LEU A 682 20.61 -22.71 11.18
N SER A 683 21.48 -23.15 10.26
CA SER A 683 21.30 -22.86 8.84
C SER A 683 20.00 -23.44 8.28
N SER A 684 19.35 -22.73 7.40
CA SER A 684 18.16 -23.15 6.66
C SER A 684 18.52 -23.94 5.40
N GLU A 685 17.53 -24.61 4.83
CA GLU A 685 17.64 -25.13 3.48
C GLU A 685 17.64 -23.99 2.46
N ARG A 686 18.49 -24.08 1.44
CA ARG A 686 18.56 -23.10 0.34
C ARG A 686 17.42 -23.31 -0.68
N ARG A 687 16.19 -23.40 -0.18
CA ARG A 687 14.92 -23.57 -0.91
C ARG A 687 13.89 -22.61 -0.30
N SER A 688 13.27 -21.79 -1.14
CA SER A 688 12.09 -20.99 -0.79
C SER A 688 10.82 -21.82 -0.85
N ILE A 689 9.76 -21.34 -0.18
CA ILE A 689 8.39 -21.80 -0.38
C ILE A 689 7.85 -21.15 -1.66
N GLY A 690 7.15 -21.93 -2.49
CA GLY A 690 6.66 -21.48 -3.80
C GLY A 690 7.71 -21.57 -4.91
N GLY A 691 7.29 -21.19 -6.12
CA GLY A 691 8.14 -21.15 -7.32
C GLY A 691 8.23 -22.47 -8.08
N THR A 692 8.45 -22.39 -9.39
CA THR A 692 8.29 -23.52 -10.33
C THR A 692 9.60 -24.27 -10.65
N THR A 693 10.73 -23.90 -10.06
CA THR A 693 12.04 -24.43 -10.48
C THR A 693 12.26 -25.89 -10.05
N LYS A 694 12.24 -26.83 -11.01
CA LYS A 694 12.49 -28.28 -10.80
C LYS A 694 13.80 -28.65 -10.08
N LYS A 695 14.80 -27.76 -10.05
CA LYS A 695 16.05 -27.98 -9.30
C LYS A 695 15.87 -27.81 -7.79
N ARG A 696 14.94 -26.93 -7.36
CA ARG A 696 14.72 -26.59 -5.94
C ARG A 696 13.87 -27.63 -5.21
N THR A 697 12.94 -28.30 -5.91
CA THR A 697 12.08 -29.35 -5.34
C THR A 697 12.79 -30.64 -4.91
N LYS A 698 14.09 -30.80 -5.22
CA LYS A 698 14.88 -31.94 -4.71
C LYS A 698 15.40 -31.74 -3.28
N ILE A 699 15.48 -30.49 -2.83
CA ILE A 699 15.95 -30.15 -1.48
C ILE A 699 14.77 -30.31 -0.53
N LYS A 700 14.84 -31.27 0.39
CA LYS A 700 13.81 -31.48 1.41
C LYS A 700 14.13 -30.67 2.66
N PHE A 701 13.10 -30.12 3.29
CA PHE A 701 13.24 -29.47 4.58
C PHE A 701 13.61 -30.49 5.67
N THR A 702 14.41 -30.06 6.65
CA THR A 702 14.82 -30.90 7.78
C THR A 702 14.48 -30.24 9.11
N ASP A 703 14.16 -31.06 10.11
CA ASP A 703 13.94 -30.60 11.48
C ASP A 703 15.28 -30.61 12.23
N LYS A 704 15.52 -29.53 12.98
CA LYS A 704 16.66 -29.39 13.89
C LYS A 704 16.13 -29.14 15.29
N GLU A 705 16.65 -29.89 16.27
CA GLU A 705 16.10 -29.90 17.63
C GLU A 705 17.08 -29.31 18.65
N ILE A 706 16.55 -28.49 19.55
CA ILE A 706 17.26 -27.90 20.70
C ILE A 706 16.45 -28.18 21.96
N HIS A 707 17.12 -28.65 23.01
CA HIS A 707 16.51 -28.75 24.34
C HIS A 707 16.65 -27.39 25.03
N LEU A 708 15.52 -26.76 25.33
CA LEU A 708 15.49 -25.41 25.89
C LEU A 708 15.88 -25.41 27.37
N GLN A 709 16.75 -24.47 27.73
CA GLN A 709 17.12 -24.15 29.10
C GLN A 709 16.75 -22.71 29.43
N ALA A 710 16.38 -22.46 30.69
CA ALA A 710 16.03 -21.10 31.11
C ALA A 710 17.22 -20.15 30.88
N GLY A 711 16.97 -19.04 30.19
CA GLY A 711 17.97 -18.06 29.77
C GLY A 711 18.38 -18.16 28.30
N ASP A 712 18.09 -19.27 27.60
CA ASP A 712 18.41 -19.40 26.18
C ASP A 712 17.68 -18.32 25.36
N THR A 713 18.42 -17.63 24.50
CA THR A 713 17.93 -16.49 23.71
C THR A 713 17.99 -16.81 22.22
N PHE A 714 16.98 -16.41 21.47
CA PHE A 714 16.78 -16.73 20.06
C PHE A 714 16.39 -15.47 19.27
N TRP A 715 16.84 -15.39 18.02
CA TRP A 715 16.52 -14.32 17.08
C TRP A 715 16.17 -14.90 15.70
N MET A 716 15.02 -14.50 15.19
CA MET A 716 14.52 -14.84 13.85
C MET A 716 14.48 -13.54 13.04
N ILE A 717 15.14 -13.52 11.89
CA ILE A 717 15.35 -12.32 11.09
C ILE A 717 14.94 -12.55 9.64
N THR A 718 14.51 -11.48 8.98
CA THR A 718 14.44 -11.40 7.51
C THR A 718 15.70 -10.73 6.94
N ASP A 719 15.86 -10.76 5.63
CA ASP A 719 17.08 -10.28 4.98
C ASP A 719 17.22 -8.75 5.00
N GLY A 720 16.12 -7.99 5.18
CA GLY A 720 16.13 -6.53 5.17
C GLY A 720 17.13 -5.88 6.13
N ILE A 721 17.36 -6.48 7.32
CA ILE A 721 18.38 -5.96 8.26
C ILE A 721 19.78 -6.14 7.69
N ILE A 722 20.06 -7.30 7.09
CA ILE A 722 21.37 -7.65 6.55
C ILE A 722 21.65 -6.82 5.28
N ASP A 723 20.61 -6.58 4.48
CA ASP A 723 20.70 -5.94 3.18
C ASP A 723 20.60 -4.41 3.22
N GLN A 724 20.31 -3.81 4.38
CA GLN A 724 20.28 -2.37 4.58
C GLN A 724 21.63 -1.72 4.28
N ASN A 725 21.62 -0.66 3.48
CA ASN A 725 22.83 0.08 3.11
C ASN A 725 23.04 1.30 3.99
N ASN A 726 24.30 1.72 4.11
CA ASN A 726 24.70 3.04 4.58
C ASN A 726 25.00 3.98 3.38
N ALA A 727 25.36 5.24 3.68
CA ALA A 727 25.71 6.26 2.67
C ALA A 727 26.83 5.84 1.70
N ASP A 728 27.73 4.94 2.12
CA ASP A 728 28.79 4.38 1.27
C ASP A 728 28.32 3.19 0.40
N ARG A 729 27.01 2.91 0.38
CA ARG A 729 26.36 1.77 -0.28
C ARG A 729 26.89 0.41 0.20
N ARG A 730 27.35 0.34 1.45
CA ARG A 730 27.78 -0.91 2.08
C ARG A 730 26.62 -1.49 2.86
N ARG A 731 26.35 -2.79 2.64
CA ARG A 731 25.34 -3.54 3.40
C ARG A 731 25.76 -3.71 4.85
N PHE A 732 24.80 -3.70 5.76
CA PHE A 732 25.00 -3.96 7.19
C PHE A 732 25.69 -5.32 7.39
N GLY A 733 25.17 -6.35 6.71
CA GLY A 733 25.79 -7.66 6.64
C GLY A 733 25.66 -8.49 7.92
N THR A 734 25.82 -9.80 7.78
CA THR A 734 25.78 -10.75 8.91
C THR A 734 26.83 -10.46 10.00
N PRO A 735 28.08 -10.03 9.70
CA PRO A 735 29.07 -9.77 10.75
C PRO A 735 28.64 -8.69 11.75
N ARG A 736 28.12 -7.55 11.26
CA ARG A 736 27.65 -6.46 12.14
C ARG A 736 26.41 -6.85 12.93
N LEU A 737 25.52 -7.65 12.31
CA LEU A 737 24.37 -8.18 13.02
C LEU A 737 24.80 -9.06 14.20
N LEU A 738 25.74 -9.98 13.98
CA LEU A 738 26.25 -10.83 15.06
C LEU A 738 26.92 -10.01 16.17
N GLU A 739 27.72 -8.99 15.81
CA GLU A 739 28.31 -8.07 16.78
C GLU A 739 27.25 -7.31 17.59
N SER A 740 26.19 -6.83 16.91
CA SER A 740 25.08 -6.14 17.55
C SER A 740 24.32 -7.05 18.52
N LEU A 741 23.99 -8.26 18.08
CA LEU A 741 23.31 -9.26 18.92
C LEU A 741 24.17 -9.70 20.10
N ASP A 742 25.48 -9.88 19.89
CA ASP A 742 26.40 -10.28 20.96
C ASP A 742 26.52 -9.21 22.04
N SER A 743 26.48 -7.93 21.66
CA SER A 743 26.54 -6.81 22.60
C SER A 743 25.30 -6.70 23.51
N VAL A 744 24.14 -7.22 23.07
CA VAL A 744 22.86 -7.07 23.78
C VAL A 744 22.32 -8.37 24.38
N LYS A 745 22.91 -9.53 24.07
CA LYS A 745 22.36 -10.87 24.37
C LYS A 745 21.93 -11.10 25.83
N ASP A 746 22.59 -10.46 26.79
CA ASP A 746 22.31 -10.58 28.23
C ASP A 746 21.32 -9.54 28.77
N MET A 747 20.97 -8.53 27.97
CA MET A 747 20.07 -7.43 28.37
C MET A 747 18.60 -7.84 28.32
N PRO A 748 17.67 -7.12 28.98
CA PRO A 748 16.23 -7.33 28.81
C PRO A 748 15.80 -7.24 27.33
N MET A 749 14.87 -8.10 26.91
CA MET A 749 14.39 -8.16 25.50
C MET A 749 13.92 -6.80 24.96
N SER A 750 13.30 -5.96 25.79
CA SER A 750 12.89 -4.61 25.40
C SER A 750 14.08 -3.70 25.10
N GLU A 751 15.17 -3.81 25.86
CA GLU A 751 16.39 -3.01 25.65
C GLU A 751 17.16 -3.50 24.43
N GLN A 752 17.20 -4.83 24.19
CA GLN A 752 17.79 -5.38 22.96
C GLN A 752 17.15 -4.78 21.72
N ARG A 753 15.81 -4.69 21.70
CA ARG A 753 15.06 -4.10 20.59
C ARG A 753 15.52 -2.68 20.29
N GLU A 754 15.56 -1.82 21.31
CA GLU A 754 15.90 -0.40 21.14
C GLU A 754 17.35 -0.23 20.71
N ILE A 755 18.29 -1.00 21.28
CA ILE A 755 19.70 -0.90 20.92
C ILE A 755 19.94 -1.39 19.49
N VAL A 756 19.39 -2.55 19.11
CA VAL A 756 19.56 -3.08 17.74
C VAL A 756 18.90 -2.15 16.71
N ALA A 757 17.73 -1.60 17.04
CA ALA A 757 17.07 -0.59 16.21
C ALA A 757 17.94 0.67 16.05
N GLY A 758 18.53 1.18 17.14
CA GLY A 758 19.41 2.35 17.12
C GLY A 758 20.70 2.11 16.32
N VAL A 759 21.34 0.95 16.47
CA VAL A 759 22.53 0.58 15.67
C VAL A 759 22.19 0.51 14.18
N LEU A 760 20.99 0.04 13.84
CA LEU A 760 20.53 0.01 12.45
C LEU A 760 20.23 1.42 11.91
N ASP A 761 19.59 2.27 12.71
CA ASP A 761 19.28 3.67 12.37
C ASP A 761 20.57 4.47 12.15
N ASP A 762 21.55 4.34 13.04
CA ASP A 762 22.86 4.98 12.92
C ASP A 762 23.62 4.51 11.68
N TYR A 763 23.50 3.23 11.32
CA TYR A 763 24.14 2.68 10.12
C TYR A 763 23.45 3.14 8.84
N GLN A 764 22.11 3.17 8.84
CA GLN A 764 21.31 3.61 7.70
C GLN A 764 21.54 5.11 7.41
N GLY A 765 21.53 5.95 8.46
CA GLY A 765 21.65 7.40 8.31
C GLY A 765 20.50 7.98 7.47
N GLU A 766 20.84 8.76 6.45
CA GLU A 766 19.86 9.40 5.54
C GLU A 766 19.49 8.51 4.34
N GLU A 767 20.03 7.28 4.24
CA GLU A 767 19.69 6.38 3.14
C GLU A 767 18.28 5.79 3.31
N GLU A 768 17.63 5.50 2.19
CA GLU A 768 16.33 4.84 2.20
C GLU A 768 16.41 3.39 2.70
N GLN A 769 15.35 2.94 3.33
CA GLN A 769 15.20 1.54 3.70
C GLN A 769 15.09 0.68 2.43
N ARG A 770 15.95 -0.33 2.30
CA ARG A 770 16.06 -1.09 1.05
C ARG A 770 15.01 -2.19 0.91
N ASP A 771 14.64 -2.82 2.01
CA ASP A 771 13.65 -3.89 2.06
C ASP A 771 12.89 -3.91 3.38
N ASP A 772 11.82 -4.70 3.46
CA ASP A 772 11.08 -4.94 4.69
C ASP A 772 11.98 -5.53 5.79
N ILE A 773 11.84 -5.03 7.03
CA ILE A 773 12.68 -5.44 8.16
C ILE A 773 11.83 -6.11 9.24
N THR A 774 12.17 -7.36 9.55
CA THR A 774 11.60 -8.10 10.66
C THR A 774 12.70 -8.75 11.50
N LEU A 775 12.66 -8.48 12.81
CA LEU A 775 13.47 -9.16 13.82
C LEU A 775 12.57 -9.53 14.99
N LEU A 776 12.39 -10.83 15.18
CA LEU A 776 11.70 -11.41 16.32
C LEU A 776 12.75 -11.98 17.28
N GLY A 777 12.83 -11.42 18.49
CA GLY A 777 13.68 -11.92 19.56
C GLY A 777 12.86 -12.55 20.68
N PHE A 778 13.27 -13.71 21.18
CA PHE A 778 12.65 -14.31 22.36
C PHE A 778 13.67 -15.03 23.26
N ARG A 779 13.43 -14.96 24.56
CA ARG A 779 14.20 -15.65 25.60
C ARG A 779 13.29 -16.60 26.35
N PHE A 780 13.79 -17.82 26.51
CA PHE A 780 13.10 -18.83 27.28
C PHE A 780 13.25 -18.55 28.79
N CYS A 781 12.23 -17.96 29.37
CA CYS A 781 12.03 -17.88 30.82
C CYS A 781 10.97 -18.92 31.19
N ASN A 782 11.14 -19.68 32.27
CA ASN A 782 10.25 -20.80 32.66
C ASN A 782 8.85 -20.33 33.16
N LYS A 783 8.16 -19.51 32.36
CA LYS A 783 6.81 -18.96 32.57
C LYS A 783 5.71 -19.93 32.09
N TRP A 784 6.08 -20.90 31.25
CA TRP A 784 5.19 -21.91 30.67
C TRP A 784 4.89 -23.09 31.62
#